data_AF-A0A2K4YFC0-F1
#
_entry.id   AF-A0A2K4YFC0-F1
#
_cell.length_a   1.000
_cell.length_b   1.000
_cell.length_c   1.000
_cell.angle_alpha   90.00
_cell.angle_beta   90.00
_cell.angle_gamma   90.00
#
_symmetry.space_group_name_H-M   'P 1'
#
loop_
_entity.id
_entity.type
_entity.pdbx_description
1 polymer ?
#
loop_
_entity_poly.entity_id
_entity_poly.type
_entity_poly.pdbx_seq_one_letter_code
_entity_poly.pdbx_strand_id
1 'polypeptide(L)'
;VAAVFVTDDSIVYSASDLAAAARCEYALLRNFDAKLGRGPAVDVEDDLLARTAALGDDHERRELDRLRDEFADGVAVIGRPAYTLAGLTAAAEQTRRAIANGAPVVYQAAMFDGRFVGFADFVVRDGEQYRLVDTKLARSPKVTALLQLAAYADALTGMGVSVADEAELRLGDGSVVRYRVCDLIPVFQSQRVLLQGLLDAHYAGGTAVRWEDEGVRACFRCPLCVEQVQAADDLLLVAGMRVSQRDRLIAAGITTVADLARHCGPVPDLAPSAVAKLVAQAKLQVRQRDTGTAQFEVVDAQPLTLLPEPDPGDLFFDFEGDPLWTADGQDWGLEYLFGVLDAAGKFSPLWAHNRVEERKALIDFLAMVKKRRKRRPNMHIYHYAPYEKTALLRLAGRYGVGEDEVDDLLRSGVLVDLYPLVRKSIRCGAESFSLKALEPLYMGAQLRSGDVTTAADSITSYAKSCDLRDTGRAGEAETVLKEIEDYNHYDCRSTQELRNWLLVRAWESGVTPVGAQPVSGGSTVEDHDELAATLAAFTGDAAVGDRTPEQVAVALVGAARGYHRREDKPFWWAHFDRLNFPIDEWADNTDVFVADAAPGSVSVSVDWHTPSKARKPQRRVRMRGELARGDLVRDVFALYEAPAPPSMTDNPDRRAAGRATVVEADDPAVPTEVVILERIGSDGNAFHQLPFALTPGPPLPTTALRESIESTAIAVAAGLPQLPRTAMIDVLLRAAPRTKSALPRSGDTIADITTAALDLESSYLAVHGPPGTGKTYTAAAVITRLVTEHGWRVGVVAQSHATVENLLDAVIDAGLEPGRVAKKKYDHHAPRWQEIDGSEYPAFISAHAGCVIGGTAWDFANANRVPPRSLDLLVIDEAGQFCLANTIAVAPAARNLLLLGDPQQLPQVSQGTHPEPVDTSALDWLVDGQRTLPDERGYFLDLSYRMHPAVCAAVSELSYEGRLHSVTERTAARRLDGCAPGVRVLSIRHQGNSIESREEAEAIVDEIGRLLGSSWSDEHGSRPLAAPDVLVLAPYNAQVALMRERLASVGLDAVRVGTVDKFQGGQAPVVFISMTASSVDEVPRGISFLLNRNRLNVAVSRAQYAAVIVRSELLTEYLPTTPAGLLELGGFLALTGSGEA
;
A
#
# COMPACT_ATOMS: atom_id res chain seq x y z
N VAL A 1 21.08 -0.30 -28.16
CA VAL A 1 20.43 0.75 -27.35
C VAL A 1 21.20 2.04 -27.53
N ALA A 2 20.55 3.11 -27.96
CA ALA A 2 21.13 4.44 -28.05
C ALA A 2 21.62 4.85 -26.65
N ALA A 3 22.86 5.28 -26.54
CA ALA A 3 23.44 5.67 -25.27
C ALA A 3 24.03 7.07 -25.45
N VAL A 4 23.94 7.94 -24.44
CA VAL A 4 24.29 9.38 -24.52
C VAL A 4 25.58 9.66 -25.32
N PHE A 5 25.52 10.61 -26.24
CA PHE A 5 26.64 10.96 -27.12
C PHE A 5 26.58 12.43 -27.52
N VAL A 6 27.68 12.94 -28.09
CA VAL A 6 27.79 14.35 -28.52
C VAL A 6 27.90 14.40 -30.04
N THR A 7 27.08 15.24 -30.68
CA THR A 7 27.15 15.54 -32.11
C THR A 7 27.11 17.05 -32.32
N ASP A 8 28.07 17.60 -33.05
CA ASP A 8 28.14 19.03 -33.40
C ASP A 8 27.88 19.96 -32.20
N ASP A 9 28.55 19.68 -31.07
CA ASP A 9 28.42 20.37 -29.77
C ASP A 9 27.06 20.25 -29.05
N SER A 10 26.14 19.41 -29.54
CA SER A 10 24.87 19.08 -28.88
C SER A 10 24.93 17.70 -28.21
N ILE A 11 24.47 17.62 -26.96
CA ILE A 11 24.33 16.36 -26.21
C ILE A 11 23.01 15.70 -26.60
N VAL A 12 23.10 14.51 -27.18
CA VAL A 12 21.96 13.66 -27.56
C VAL A 12 21.80 12.52 -26.56
N TYR A 13 20.58 12.31 -26.07
CA TYR A 13 20.23 11.28 -25.10
C TYR A 13 18.93 10.56 -25.49
N SER A 14 18.67 9.43 -24.85
CA SER A 14 17.51 8.56 -25.07
C SER A 14 16.71 8.31 -23.79
N ALA A 15 15.57 7.62 -23.91
CA ALA A 15 14.79 7.17 -22.75
C ALA A 15 15.58 6.22 -21.83
N SER A 16 16.55 5.47 -22.38
CA SER A 16 17.42 4.59 -21.59
C SER A 16 18.41 5.38 -20.72
N ASP A 17 18.88 6.54 -21.19
CA ASP A 17 19.78 7.40 -20.43
C ASP A 17 19.05 8.07 -19.26
N LEU A 18 17.77 8.44 -19.44
CA LEU A 18 16.89 8.91 -18.36
C LEU A 18 16.73 7.87 -17.25
N ALA A 19 16.40 6.63 -17.65
CA ALA A 19 16.30 5.53 -16.71
C ALA A 19 17.63 5.23 -16.00
N ALA A 20 18.77 5.44 -16.67
CA ALA A 20 20.08 5.28 -16.05
C ALA A 20 20.38 6.40 -15.03
N ALA A 21 20.11 7.66 -15.37
CA ALA A 21 20.29 8.82 -14.49
C ALA A 21 19.48 8.65 -13.19
N ALA A 22 18.22 8.30 -13.35
CA ALA A 22 17.30 8.08 -12.25
C ALA A 22 17.73 6.95 -11.31
N ARG A 23 18.42 5.93 -11.83
CA ARG A 23 18.99 4.86 -11.00
C ARG A 23 20.26 5.32 -10.29
N CYS A 24 21.16 5.99 -10.99
CA CYS A 24 22.45 6.45 -10.45
C CYS A 24 23.09 7.46 -11.41
N GLU A 25 23.14 8.72 -10.98
CA GLU A 25 23.74 9.83 -11.76
C GLU A 25 25.25 9.62 -11.89
N TYR A 26 25.91 9.17 -10.82
CA TYR A 26 27.34 8.85 -10.84
C TYR A 26 27.67 7.80 -11.92
N ALA A 27 26.88 6.72 -12.01
CA ALA A 27 27.09 5.67 -13.00
C ALA A 27 26.84 6.17 -14.43
N LEU A 28 25.82 7.01 -14.63
CA LEU A 28 25.55 7.63 -15.93
C LEU A 28 26.73 8.52 -16.34
N LEU A 29 27.19 9.41 -15.46
CA LEU A 29 28.29 10.34 -15.75
C LEU A 29 29.61 9.59 -15.97
N ARG A 30 29.91 8.53 -15.22
CA ARG A 30 31.08 7.67 -15.47
C ARG A 30 31.04 7.03 -16.86
N ASN A 31 29.89 6.55 -17.29
CA ASN A 31 29.68 6.04 -18.65
C ASN A 31 29.80 7.13 -19.72
N PHE A 32 29.30 8.34 -19.43
CA PHE A 32 29.41 9.49 -20.33
C PHE A 32 30.87 9.95 -20.47
N ASP A 33 31.60 10.05 -19.37
CA ASP A 33 33.03 10.40 -19.34
C ASP A 33 33.89 9.40 -20.10
N ALA A 34 33.58 8.10 -20.00
CA ALA A 34 34.26 7.08 -20.79
C ALA A 34 34.14 7.34 -22.30
N LYS A 35 32.95 7.76 -22.77
CA LYS A 35 32.72 8.11 -24.18
C LYS A 35 33.36 9.44 -24.59
N LEU A 36 33.44 10.39 -23.67
CA LEU A 36 34.17 11.65 -23.88
C LEU A 36 35.70 11.47 -23.82
N GLY A 37 36.19 10.26 -23.50
CA GLY A 37 37.62 9.99 -23.31
C GLY A 37 38.21 10.60 -22.04
N ARG A 38 37.36 10.96 -21.06
CA ARG A 38 37.75 11.58 -19.78
C ARG A 38 37.99 10.57 -18.65
N GLY A 39 37.59 9.31 -18.82
CA GLY A 39 37.75 8.25 -17.82
C GLY A 39 37.95 6.87 -18.45
N PRO A 40 38.23 5.83 -17.65
CA PRO A 40 38.42 4.48 -18.17
C PRO A 40 37.12 3.95 -18.76
N ALA A 41 37.26 3.09 -19.78
CA ALA A 41 36.15 2.38 -20.38
C ALA A 41 35.40 1.60 -19.28
N VAL A 42 34.08 1.68 -19.32
CA VAL A 42 33.24 0.86 -18.44
C VAL A 42 32.99 -0.44 -19.19
N ASP A 43 33.56 -1.54 -18.69
CA ASP A 43 33.27 -2.86 -19.23
C ASP A 43 31.80 -3.19 -18.99
N VAL A 44 31.06 -3.32 -20.09
CA VAL A 44 29.73 -3.93 -20.09
C VAL A 44 29.93 -5.38 -20.51
N GLU A 45 30.52 -6.20 -19.64
CA GLU A 45 30.43 -7.64 -19.80
C GLU A 45 29.01 -8.05 -19.46
N ASP A 46 28.24 -8.46 -20.47
CA ASP A 46 27.09 -9.33 -20.23
C ASP A 46 26.65 -10.04 -21.52
N ASP A 47 27.23 -11.23 -21.76
CA ASP A 47 26.78 -12.17 -22.81
C ASP A 47 25.26 -12.46 -22.69
N LEU A 48 24.68 -12.26 -21.50
CA LEU A 48 23.26 -12.40 -21.22
C LEU A 48 22.44 -11.22 -21.78
N LEU A 49 22.86 -9.97 -21.60
CA LEU A 49 22.23 -8.78 -22.22
C LEU A 49 22.24 -8.85 -23.75
N ALA A 50 23.36 -9.30 -24.34
CA ALA A 50 23.47 -9.49 -25.79
C ALA A 50 22.47 -10.55 -26.30
N ARG A 51 22.29 -11.63 -25.54
CA ARG A 51 21.34 -12.71 -25.85
C ARG A 51 19.89 -12.28 -25.63
N THR A 52 19.59 -11.53 -24.56
CA THR A 52 18.26 -10.96 -24.30
C THR A 52 17.86 -9.95 -25.37
N ALA A 53 18.78 -9.13 -25.86
CA ALA A 53 18.53 -8.20 -26.96
C ALA A 53 18.13 -8.93 -28.25
N ALA A 54 18.85 -10.02 -28.61
CA ALA A 54 18.52 -10.83 -29.78
C ALA A 54 17.13 -11.47 -29.70
N LEU A 55 16.78 -12.05 -28.55
CA LEU A 55 15.44 -12.58 -28.31
C LEU A 55 14.36 -11.48 -28.40
N GLY A 56 14.71 -10.25 -28.01
CA GLY A 56 13.83 -9.08 -28.06
C GLY A 56 13.47 -8.72 -29.49
N ASP A 57 14.50 -8.62 -30.33
CA ASP A 57 14.35 -8.37 -31.76
C ASP A 57 13.52 -9.48 -32.44
N ASP A 58 13.63 -10.75 -32.00
CA ASP A 58 12.80 -11.87 -32.51
C ASP A 58 11.31 -11.73 -32.12
N HIS A 59 11.03 -11.28 -30.89
CA HIS A 59 9.66 -11.04 -30.43
C HIS A 59 9.01 -9.86 -31.18
N GLU A 60 9.74 -8.76 -31.33
CA GLU A 60 9.31 -7.60 -32.11
C GLU A 60 9.00 -7.99 -33.57
N ARG A 61 9.84 -8.83 -34.19
CA ARG A 61 9.61 -9.33 -35.57
C ARG A 61 8.33 -10.16 -35.70
N ARG A 62 8.00 -11.01 -34.72
CA ARG A 62 6.75 -11.79 -34.73
C ARG A 62 5.53 -10.88 -34.74
N GLU A 63 5.55 -9.80 -33.97
CA GLU A 63 4.45 -8.84 -33.94
C GLU A 63 4.37 -8.02 -35.24
N LEU A 64 5.52 -7.66 -35.82
CA LEU A 64 5.55 -7.03 -37.14
C LEU A 64 4.92 -7.92 -38.22
N ASP A 65 5.23 -9.21 -38.22
CA ASP A 65 4.65 -10.15 -39.19
C ASP A 65 3.13 -10.29 -38.99
N ARG A 66 2.65 -10.34 -37.74
CA ARG A 66 1.21 -10.31 -37.43
C ARG A 66 0.53 -9.05 -37.97
N LEU A 67 1.14 -7.87 -37.77
CA LEU A 67 0.60 -6.60 -38.27
C LEU A 67 0.65 -6.50 -39.79
N ARG A 68 1.64 -7.11 -40.45
CA ARG A 68 1.67 -7.23 -41.93
C ARG A 68 0.57 -8.14 -42.45
N ASP A 69 0.24 -9.22 -41.75
CA ASP A 69 -0.89 -10.07 -42.12
C ASP A 69 -2.23 -9.33 -41.97
N GLU A 70 -2.36 -8.50 -40.93
CA GLU A 70 -3.57 -7.71 -40.66
C GLU A 70 -3.74 -6.52 -41.62
N PHE A 71 -2.66 -5.79 -41.92
CA PHE A 71 -2.68 -4.52 -42.68
C PHE A 71 -2.03 -4.58 -44.07
N ALA A 72 -1.61 -5.76 -44.53
CA ALA A 72 -0.91 -5.98 -45.82
C ALA A 72 0.23 -4.97 -46.07
N ASP A 73 0.28 -4.34 -47.24
CA ASP A 73 1.28 -3.33 -47.63
C ASP A 73 1.12 -1.97 -46.90
N GLY A 74 0.23 -1.87 -45.91
CA GLY A 74 -0.04 -0.64 -45.15
C GLY A 74 1.00 -0.29 -44.07
N VAL A 75 1.97 -1.17 -43.80
CA VAL A 75 2.98 -0.94 -42.74
C VAL A 75 4.16 -0.12 -43.28
N ALA A 76 4.31 1.13 -42.81
CA ALA A 76 5.45 1.97 -43.15
C ALA A 76 6.66 1.64 -42.26
N VAL A 77 7.84 1.42 -42.86
CA VAL A 77 9.08 1.07 -42.13
C VAL A 77 10.11 2.19 -42.25
N ILE A 78 10.54 2.78 -41.13
CA ILE A 78 11.49 3.91 -41.11
C ILE A 78 12.96 3.45 -41.06
N GLY A 79 13.24 2.31 -40.42
CA GLY A 79 14.58 1.73 -40.30
C GLY A 79 15.49 2.48 -39.31
N ARG A 80 16.68 1.91 -39.00
CA ARG A 80 17.66 2.52 -38.07
C ARG A 80 18.62 3.46 -38.82
N PRO A 81 18.59 4.78 -38.59
CA PRO A 81 19.46 5.74 -39.27
C PRO A 81 20.89 5.73 -38.71
N ALA A 82 21.80 6.42 -39.41
CA ALA A 82 23.09 6.78 -38.84
C ALA A 82 22.87 7.76 -37.66
N TYR A 83 23.59 7.55 -36.55
CA TYR A 83 23.51 8.35 -35.32
C TYR A 83 24.23 9.69 -35.49
N THR A 84 23.69 10.52 -36.38
CA THR A 84 24.13 11.87 -36.72
C THR A 84 22.91 12.77 -36.71
N LEU A 85 23.07 14.07 -36.47
CA LEU A 85 21.95 15.01 -36.45
C LEU A 85 21.13 14.98 -37.75
N ALA A 86 21.80 14.92 -38.90
CA ALA A 86 21.14 14.80 -40.21
C ALA A 86 20.38 13.47 -40.38
N GLY A 87 20.97 12.35 -39.95
CA GLY A 87 20.36 11.02 -40.04
C GLY A 87 19.12 10.89 -39.15
N LEU A 88 19.20 11.35 -37.90
CA LEU A 88 18.10 11.31 -36.94
C LEU A 88 16.95 12.23 -37.37
N THR A 89 17.27 13.45 -37.83
CA THR A 89 16.27 14.40 -38.35
C THR A 89 15.56 13.84 -39.58
N ALA A 90 16.29 13.20 -40.50
CA ALA A 90 15.70 12.61 -41.69
C ALA A 90 14.75 11.45 -41.35
N ALA A 91 15.09 10.60 -40.38
CA ALA A 91 14.24 9.51 -39.93
C ALA A 91 12.95 10.02 -39.27
N ALA A 92 13.04 11.03 -38.39
CA ALA A 92 11.87 11.64 -37.76
C ALA A 92 10.92 12.27 -38.80
N GLU A 93 11.48 12.92 -39.83
CA GLU A 93 10.68 13.47 -40.94
C GLU A 93 10.00 12.38 -41.78
N GLN A 94 10.61 11.20 -41.93
CA GLN A 94 9.97 10.05 -42.57
C GLN A 94 8.79 9.53 -41.73
N THR A 95 8.93 9.42 -40.41
CA THR A 95 7.82 9.09 -39.49
C THR A 95 6.66 10.06 -39.68
N ARG A 96 6.95 11.37 -39.67
CA ARG A 96 5.93 12.42 -39.83
C ARG A 96 5.18 12.30 -41.15
N ARG A 97 5.90 12.01 -42.25
CA ARG A 97 5.29 11.80 -43.57
C ARG A 97 4.42 10.54 -43.63
N ALA A 98 4.85 9.44 -43.01
CA ALA A 98 4.07 8.21 -42.96
C ALA A 98 2.73 8.44 -42.24
N ILE A 99 2.76 9.12 -41.11
CA ILE A 99 1.57 9.51 -40.33
C ILE A 99 0.68 10.47 -41.12
N ALA A 100 1.25 11.52 -41.71
CA ALA A 100 0.49 12.49 -42.51
C ALA A 100 -0.18 11.86 -43.75
N ASN A 101 0.41 10.81 -44.30
CA ASN A 101 -0.17 10.03 -45.40
C ASN A 101 -1.24 9.02 -44.94
N GLY A 102 -1.53 8.96 -43.63
CA GLY A 102 -2.57 8.11 -43.06
C GLY A 102 -2.19 6.63 -42.97
N ALA A 103 -0.89 6.30 -42.89
CA ALA A 103 -0.43 4.92 -42.75
C ALA A 103 -1.12 4.25 -41.55
N PRO A 104 -1.68 3.03 -41.71
CA PRO A 104 -2.34 2.32 -40.61
C PRO A 104 -1.34 1.91 -39.51
N VAL A 105 -0.09 1.60 -39.87
CA VAL A 105 0.97 1.25 -38.93
C VAL A 105 2.30 1.87 -39.38
N VAL A 106 3.05 2.44 -38.44
CA VAL A 106 4.45 2.85 -38.64
C VAL A 106 5.34 2.01 -37.72
N TYR A 107 6.20 1.20 -38.31
CA TYR A 107 7.17 0.35 -37.62
C TYR A 107 8.53 1.07 -37.49
N GLN A 108 9.14 0.96 -36.30
CA GLN A 108 10.38 1.65 -35.94
C GLN A 108 10.26 3.17 -36.13
N ALA A 109 9.11 3.73 -35.71
CA ALA A 109 8.83 5.15 -35.83
C ALA A 109 9.91 5.95 -35.08
N ALA A 110 10.75 6.66 -35.82
CA ALA A 110 11.82 7.48 -35.27
C ALA A 110 11.28 8.83 -34.79
N MET A 111 11.76 9.30 -33.65
CA MET A 111 11.44 10.61 -33.07
C MET A 111 12.75 11.32 -32.69
N PHE A 112 12.89 12.59 -33.07
CA PHE A 112 14.05 13.40 -32.74
C PHE A 112 13.65 14.87 -32.61
N ASP A 113 13.99 15.50 -31.49
CA ASP A 113 13.66 16.91 -31.21
C ASP A 113 14.90 17.82 -31.10
N GLY A 114 16.06 17.32 -31.54
CA GLY A 114 17.35 18.02 -31.46
C GLY A 114 18.24 17.55 -30.31
N ARG A 115 17.66 16.99 -29.24
CA ARG A 115 18.42 16.45 -28.10
C ARG A 115 17.95 15.06 -27.66
N PHE A 116 16.65 14.79 -27.73
CA PHE A 116 16.10 13.48 -27.44
C PHE A 116 15.97 12.65 -28.73
N VAL A 117 16.38 11.38 -28.67
CA VAL A 117 16.16 10.39 -29.73
C VAL A 117 15.39 9.18 -29.21
N GLY A 118 14.40 8.74 -29.98
CA GLY A 118 13.61 7.55 -29.68
C GLY A 118 13.20 6.78 -30.93
N PHE A 119 12.94 5.48 -30.76
CA PHE A 119 12.41 4.60 -31.79
C PHE A 119 11.29 3.77 -31.18
N ALA A 120 10.05 4.10 -31.52
CA ALA A 120 8.90 3.31 -31.10
C ALA A 120 8.79 2.08 -31.99
N ASP A 121 8.56 0.91 -31.37
CA ASP A 121 8.38 -0.33 -32.13
C ASP A 121 7.24 -0.17 -33.14
N PHE A 122 6.06 0.27 -32.67
CA PHE A 122 4.89 0.48 -33.52
C PHE A 122 4.09 1.73 -33.12
N VAL A 123 3.58 2.43 -34.13
CA VAL A 123 2.56 3.46 -33.99
C VAL A 123 1.38 3.06 -34.88
N VAL A 124 0.24 2.76 -34.27
CA VAL A 124 -0.93 2.17 -34.93
C VAL A 124 -2.06 3.20 -34.98
N ARG A 125 -2.71 3.35 -36.12
CA ARG A 125 -3.83 4.28 -36.29
C ARG A 125 -5.09 3.76 -35.58
N ASP A 126 -5.72 4.60 -34.79
CA ASP A 126 -6.94 4.34 -34.03
C ASP A 126 -7.95 5.48 -34.26
N GLY A 127 -8.86 5.29 -35.22
CA GLY A 127 -9.74 6.35 -35.71
C GLY A 127 -8.96 7.54 -36.31
N GLU A 128 -9.08 8.70 -35.68
CA GLU A 128 -8.36 9.94 -36.03
C GLU A 128 -7.06 10.13 -35.23
N GLN A 129 -6.80 9.26 -34.26
CA GLN A 129 -5.62 9.31 -33.40
C GLN A 129 -4.63 8.19 -33.76
N TYR A 130 -3.43 8.28 -33.19
CA TYR A 130 -2.39 7.26 -33.29
C TYR A 130 -2.04 6.72 -31.90
N ARG A 131 -2.19 5.42 -31.74
CA ARG A 131 -1.84 4.68 -30.52
C ARG A 131 -0.39 4.22 -30.58
N LEU A 132 0.33 4.46 -29.50
CA LEU A 132 1.69 3.96 -29.32
C LEU A 132 1.65 2.51 -28.82
N VAL A 133 2.41 1.63 -29.46
CA VAL A 133 2.49 0.20 -29.09
C VAL A 133 3.97 -0.21 -29.01
N ASP A 134 4.39 -0.67 -27.84
CA ASP A 134 5.75 -1.11 -27.56
C ASP A 134 5.75 -2.59 -27.15
N THR A 135 6.72 -3.36 -27.64
CA THR A 135 6.83 -4.79 -27.36
C THR A 135 7.97 -5.07 -26.40
N LYS A 136 7.76 -6.01 -25.47
CA LYS A 136 8.77 -6.41 -24.49
C LYS A 136 8.72 -7.91 -24.28
N LEU A 137 9.88 -8.55 -24.31
CA LEU A 137 10.04 -9.95 -23.88
C LEU A 137 9.64 -10.20 -22.44
N ALA A 138 9.79 -9.19 -21.58
CA ALA A 138 9.40 -9.30 -20.20
C ALA A 138 7.92 -9.68 -20.14
N ARG A 139 7.58 -10.65 -19.29
CA ARG A 139 6.18 -11.02 -19.00
C ARG A 139 5.49 -10.00 -18.09
N SER A 140 6.17 -8.90 -17.78
CA SER A 140 5.67 -7.92 -16.83
C SER A 140 6.13 -6.49 -17.17
N PRO A 141 5.28 -5.47 -16.97
CA PRO A 141 5.62 -4.09 -17.26
C PRO A 141 6.76 -3.55 -16.40
N LYS A 142 7.75 -2.91 -17.03
CA LYS A 142 8.85 -2.23 -16.31
C LYS A 142 8.68 -0.73 -16.38
N VAL A 143 9.03 -0.03 -15.31
CA VAL A 143 9.02 1.45 -15.25
C VAL A 143 9.79 2.07 -16.43
N THR A 144 10.90 1.46 -16.83
CA THR A 144 11.69 1.92 -17.97
C THR A 144 10.93 1.86 -19.29
N ALA A 145 10.05 0.87 -19.49
CA ALA A 145 9.20 0.79 -20.67
C ALA A 145 8.11 1.86 -20.63
N LEU A 146 7.54 2.14 -19.46
CA LEU A 146 6.55 3.21 -19.32
C LEU A 146 7.13 4.61 -19.54
N LEU A 147 8.33 4.88 -19.02
CA LEU A 147 9.06 6.12 -19.33
C LEU A 147 9.35 6.25 -20.83
N GLN A 148 9.67 5.13 -21.49
CA GLN A 148 9.88 5.09 -22.93
C GLN A 148 8.57 5.43 -23.68
N LEU A 149 7.45 4.83 -23.30
CA LEU A 149 6.13 5.17 -23.85
C LEU A 149 5.80 6.66 -23.67
N ALA A 150 6.04 7.20 -22.47
CA ALA A 150 5.86 8.61 -22.16
C ALA A 150 6.69 9.53 -23.07
N ALA A 151 7.97 9.21 -23.22
CA ALA A 151 8.90 9.97 -24.03
C ALA A 151 8.50 10.00 -25.50
N TYR A 152 8.02 8.86 -26.01
CA TYR A 152 7.58 8.71 -27.39
C TYR A 152 6.26 9.44 -27.64
N ALA A 153 5.30 9.34 -26.71
CA ALA A 153 4.06 10.07 -26.79
C ALA A 153 4.29 11.59 -26.78
N ASP A 154 5.09 12.10 -25.85
CA ASP A 154 5.47 13.53 -25.77
C ASP A 154 6.14 14.00 -27.06
N ALA A 155 7.10 13.24 -27.59
CA ALA A 155 7.78 13.57 -28.84
C ALA A 155 6.84 13.57 -30.07
N LEU A 156 5.93 12.58 -30.17
CA LEU A 156 4.94 12.52 -31.24
C LEU A 156 3.95 13.69 -31.16
N THR A 157 3.47 14.03 -29.97
CA THR A 157 2.63 15.22 -29.75
C THR A 157 3.37 16.49 -30.16
N GLY A 158 4.66 16.63 -29.81
CA GLY A 158 5.52 17.74 -30.23
C GLY A 158 5.72 17.83 -31.75
N MET A 159 5.62 16.71 -32.48
CA MET A 159 5.63 16.66 -33.95
C MET A 159 4.27 17.00 -34.59
N GLY A 160 3.24 17.30 -33.80
CA GLY A 160 1.88 17.60 -34.25
C GLY A 160 1.02 16.37 -34.53
N VAL A 161 1.41 15.20 -34.02
CA VAL A 161 0.62 13.96 -34.15
C VAL A 161 -0.47 13.93 -33.07
N SER A 162 -1.70 13.61 -33.46
CA SER A 162 -2.80 13.35 -32.52
C SER A 162 -2.61 11.96 -31.90
N VAL A 163 -2.04 11.91 -30.69
CA VAL A 163 -1.78 10.67 -29.96
C VAL A 163 -3.04 10.25 -29.19
N ALA A 164 -3.32 8.94 -29.14
CA ALA A 164 -4.43 8.40 -28.35
C ALA A 164 -4.18 8.60 -26.84
N ASP A 165 -5.26 8.65 -26.05
CA ASP A 165 -5.17 8.86 -24.60
C ASP A 165 -4.44 7.74 -23.86
N GLU A 166 -4.35 6.55 -24.47
CA GLU A 166 -3.69 5.37 -23.93
C GLU A 166 -2.58 4.85 -24.85
N ALA A 167 -1.51 4.32 -24.23
CA ALA A 167 -0.45 3.57 -24.90
C ALA A 167 -0.52 2.09 -24.50
N GLU A 168 -0.13 1.20 -25.42
CA GLU A 168 -0.13 -0.26 -25.23
C GLU A 168 1.29 -0.80 -25.02
N LEU A 169 1.43 -1.69 -24.04
CA LEU A 169 2.60 -2.53 -23.84
C LEU A 169 2.21 -3.99 -24.08
N ARG A 170 2.89 -4.65 -25.02
CA ARG A 170 2.70 -6.08 -25.34
C ARG A 170 3.82 -6.89 -24.72
N LEU A 171 3.47 -7.87 -23.90
CA LEU A 171 4.41 -8.63 -23.07
C LEU A 171 4.76 -9.99 -23.68
N GLY A 172 5.83 -10.61 -23.18
CA GLY A 172 6.38 -11.84 -23.75
C GLY A 172 5.45 -13.06 -23.69
N ASP A 173 4.43 -13.01 -22.85
CA ASP A 173 3.36 -14.02 -22.72
C ASP A 173 2.15 -13.75 -23.64
N GLY A 174 2.19 -12.66 -24.42
CA GLY A 174 1.11 -12.24 -25.33
C GLY A 174 0.04 -11.36 -24.69
N SER A 175 0.14 -11.05 -23.39
CA SER A 175 -0.77 -10.13 -22.72
C SER A 175 -0.56 -8.68 -23.19
N VAL A 176 -1.64 -7.88 -23.13
CA VAL A 176 -1.63 -6.46 -23.52
C VAL A 176 -2.05 -5.63 -22.32
N VAL A 177 -1.21 -4.69 -21.92
CA VAL A 177 -1.48 -3.75 -20.82
C VAL A 177 -1.55 -2.34 -21.37
N ARG A 178 -2.53 -1.56 -20.91
CA ARG A 178 -2.77 -0.19 -21.35
C ARG A 178 -2.51 0.81 -20.24
N TYR A 179 -1.95 1.97 -20.61
CA TYR A 179 -1.62 3.04 -19.69
C TYR A 179 -2.04 4.39 -20.26
N ARG A 180 -2.70 5.21 -19.45
CA ARG A 180 -3.05 6.60 -19.82
C ARG A 180 -1.78 7.43 -19.96
N VAL A 181 -1.61 8.04 -21.13
CA VAL A 181 -0.43 8.82 -21.47
C VAL A 181 -0.28 10.07 -20.57
N CYS A 182 -1.41 10.68 -20.18
CA CYS A 182 -1.41 11.85 -19.28
C CYS A 182 -0.86 11.55 -17.88
N ASP A 183 -0.91 10.30 -17.43
CA ASP A 183 -0.31 9.88 -16.15
C ASP A 183 1.19 9.60 -16.30
N LEU A 184 1.74 9.51 -17.51
CA LEU A 184 3.15 9.13 -17.75
C LEU A 184 4.02 10.33 -18.17
N ILE A 185 3.51 11.18 -19.06
CA ILE A 185 4.24 12.32 -19.64
C ILE A 185 4.83 13.27 -18.56
N PRO A 186 4.10 13.67 -17.51
CA PRO A 186 4.62 14.60 -16.51
C PRO A 186 5.89 14.09 -15.81
N VAL A 187 5.97 12.78 -15.56
CA VAL A 187 7.18 12.18 -14.98
C VAL A 187 8.34 12.27 -15.97
N PHE A 188 8.11 11.90 -17.23
CA PHE A 188 9.13 12.00 -18.26
C PHE A 188 9.65 13.44 -18.42
N GLN A 189 8.75 14.42 -18.50
CA GLN A 189 9.13 15.84 -18.66
C GLN A 189 9.95 16.34 -17.47
N SER A 190 9.55 16.02 -16.25
CA SER A 190 10.31 16.37 -15.04
C SER A 190 11.70 15.73 -15.05
N GLN A 191 11.79 14.42 -15.29
CA GLN A 191 13.07 13.70 -15.35
C GLN A 191 13.96 14.18 -16.51
N ARG A 192 13.34 14.59 -17.63
CA ARG A 192 14.02 15.14 -18.80
C ARG A 192 14.75 16.43 -18.46
N VAL A 193 14.12 17.34 -17.71
CA VAL A 193 14.76 18.60 -17.27
C VAL A 193 15.95 18.31 -16.36
N LEU A 194 15.79 17.41 -15.38
CA LEU A 194 16.87 17.02 -14.46
C LEU A 194 18.06 16.42 -15.20
N LEU A 195 17.82 15.49 -16.14
CA LEU A 195 18.88 14.87 -16.94
C LEU A 195 19.61 15.90 -17.80
N GLN A 196 18.87 16.78 -18.49
CA GLN A 196 19.49 17.81 -19.33
C GLN A 196 20.38 18.73 -18.49
N GLY A 197 19.90 19.18 -17.32
CA GLY A 197 20.67 19.99 -16.39
C GLY A 197 21.96 19.29 -15.92
N LEU A 198 21.85 18.01 -15.53
CA LEU A 198 23.00 17.20 -15.11
C LEU A 198 24.05 17.07 -16.22
N LEU A 199 23.62 16.68 -17.43
CA LEU A 199 24.53 16.48 -18.57
C LEU A 199 25.16 17.79 -19.04
N ASP A 200 24.39 18.89 -19.09
CA ASP A 200 24.88 20.20 -19.52
C ASP A 200 25.90 20.77 -18.53
N ALA A 201 25.58 20.72 -17.23
CA ALA A 201 26.49 21.16 -16.18
C ALA A 201 27.80 20.34 -16.19
N HIS A 202 27.70 19.02 -16.30
CA HIS A 202 28.86 18.13 -16.34
C HIS A 202 29.71 18.32 -17.60
N TYR A 203 29.07 18.43 -18.77
CA TYR A 203 29.77 18.62 -20.04
C TYR A 203 30.53 19.96 -20.06
N ALA A 204 29.87 21.04 -19.61
CA ALA A 204 30.46 22.38 -19.49
C ALA A 204 31.58 22.43 -18.43
N GLY A 205 31.46 21.65 -17.35
CA GLY A 205 32.49 21.55 -16.30
C GLY A 205 33.80 20.94 -16.77
N GLY A 206 33.80 20.19 -17.89
CA GLY A 206 35.01 19.75 -18.59
C GLY A 206 35.90 18.74 -17.84
N THR A 207 35.45 18.23 -16.69
CA THR A 207 36.19 17.28 -15.84
C THR A 207 35.41 15.98 -15.70
N ALA A 208 36.11 14.88 -15.39
CA ALA A 208 35.47 13.60 -15.12
C ALA A 208 34.82 13.62 -13.72
N VAL A 209 33.68 12.94 -13.59
CA VAL A 209 32.95 12.82 -12.32
C VAL A 209 33.81 12.10 -11.28
N ARG A 210 33.77 12.60 -10.06
CA ARG A 210 34.50 12.06 -8.90
C ARG A 210 33.53 11.49 -7.88
N TRP A 211 34.02 10.57 -7.05
CA TRP A 211 33.19 9.98 -5.99
C TRP A 211 32.82 11.01 -4.92
N GLU A 212 33.66 12.02 -4.72
CA GLU A 212 33.46 13.10 -3.73
C GLU A 212 32.54 14.23 -4.22
N ASP A 213 32.01 14.15 -5.44
CA ASP A 213 31.14 15.19 -5.99
C ASP A 213 29.75 15.17 -5.30
N GLU A 214 29.57 15.98 -4.26
CA GLU A 214 28.35 16.05 -3.44
C GLU A 214 27.08 16.43 -4.24
N GLY A 215 27.24 17.03 -5.42
CA GLY A 215 26.14 17.38 -6.32
C GLY A 215 25.67 16.25 -7.25
N VAL A 216 26.28 15.06 -7.18
CA VAL A 216 25.96 13.92 -8.03
C VAL A 216 25.46 12.76 -7.18
N ARG A 217 24.22 12.32 -7.43
CA ARG A 217 23.64 11.23 -6.65
C ARG A 217 24.23 9.86 -7.03
N ALA A 218 24.77 9.18 -6.03
CA ALA A 218 25.18 7.77 -6.12
C ALA A 218 24.13 6.85 -5.48
N CYS A 219 23.88 5.69 -6.08
CA CYS A 219 22.93 4.71 -5.52
C CYS A 219 23.55 3.76 -4.48
N PHE A 220 24.87 3.81 -4.31
CA PHE A 220 25.69 2.98 -3.42
C PHE A 220 25.60 1.46 -3.63
N ARG A 221 24.86 1.01 -4.66
CA ARG A 221 24.53 -0.41 -4.88
C ARG A 221 24.88 -0.95 -6.26
N CYS A 222 24.99 -0.09 -7.28
CA CYS A 222 25.39 -0.56 -8.61
C CYS A 222 26.89 -0.93 -8.62
N PRO A 223 27.36 -1.76 -9.58
CA PRO A 223 28.75 -2.20 -9.62
C PRO A 223 29.77 -1.06 -9.53
N LEU A 224 29.51 0.05 -10.23
CA LEU A 224 30.36 1.25 -10.21
C LEU A 224 30.37 1.97 -8.85
N CYS A 225 29.27 1.95 -8.10
CA CYS A 225 29.23 2.54 -6.76
C CYS A 225 29.86 1.60 -5.72
N VAL A 226 29.62 0.29 -5.82
CA VAL A 226 30.16 -0.71 -4.87
C VAL A 226 31.69 -0.67 -4.87
N GLU A 227 32.30 -0.54 -6.06
CA GLU A 227 33.74 -0.34 -6.20
C GLU A 227 34.23 0.87 -5.38
N GLN A 228 33.52 2.01 -5.47
CA GLN A 228 33.91 3.23 -4.76
C GLN A 228 33.63 3.18 -3.26
N VAL A 229 32.50 2.61 -2.84
CA VAL A 229 32.16 2.37 -1.43
C VAL A 229 33.25 1.53 -0.76
N GLN A 230 33.73 0.49 -1.44
CA GLN A 230 34.84 -0.34 -0.97
C GLN A 230 36.17 0.42 -0.97
N ALA A 231 36.50 1.13 -2.06
CA ALA A 231 37.75 1.88 -2.18
C ALA A 231 37.88 3.01 -1.15
N ALA A 232 36.77 3.65 -0.78
CA ALA A 232 36.73 4.75 0.18
C ALA A 232 36.68 4.29 1.66
N ASP A 233 36.63 2.98 1.94
CA ASP A 233 36.32 2.43 3.27
C ASP A 233 35.07 3.09 3.88
N ASP A 234 34.03 3.27 3.07
CA ASP A 234 32.86 4.06 3.42
C ASP A 234 32.07 3.43 4.59
N LEU A 235 31.46 4.27 5.41
CA LEU A 235 30.62 3.85 6.54
C LEU A 235 29.45 2.92 6.18
N LEU A 236 28.96 2.93 4.93
CA LEU A 236 27.92 1.99 4.48
C LEU A 236 28.35 0.52 4.55
N LEU A 237 29.66 0.25 4.63
CA LEU A 237 30.16 -1.11 4.84
C LEU A 237 29.87 -1.63 6.26
N VAL A 238 29.51 -0.76 7.21
CA VAL A 238 29.15 -1.17 8.58
C VAL A 238 27.76 -1.80 8.57
N ALA A 239 27.65 -3.04 9.04
CA ALA A 239 26.40 -3.77 9.03
C ALA A 239 25.30 -3.03 9.81
N GLY A 240 24.17 -2.78 9.15
CA GLY A 240 23.04 -2.04 9.74
C GLY A 240 23.16 -0.51 9.68
N MET A 241 24.18 0.04 9.00
CA MET A 241 24.29 1.48 8.74
C MET A 241 23.19 1.95 7.79
N ARG A 242 22.47 3.01 8.18
CA ARG A 242 21.55 3.75 7.29
C ARG A 242 22.26 4.94 6.65
N VAL A 243 21.82 5.37 5.46
CA VAL A 243 22.36 6.55 4.77
C VAL A 243 22.28 7.79 5.66
N SER A 244 21.16 8.02 6.34
CA SER A 244 21.01 9.14 7.29
C SER A 244 21.96 9.08 8.50
N GLN A 245 22.34 7.88 8.96
CA GLN A 245 23.33 7.71 10.02
C GLN A 245 24.74 7.99 9.50
N ARG A 246 25.06 7.49 8.29
CA ARG A 246 26.31 7.80 7.59
C ARG A 246 26.48 9.32 7.43
N ASP A 247 25.46 10.03 6.97
CA ASP A 247 25.59 11.47 6.69
C ASP A 247 25.81 12.27 7.98
N ARG A 248 25.14 11.90 9.09
CA ARG A 248 25.39 12.48 10.42
C ARG A 248 26.80 12.19 10.94
N LEU A 249 27.31 10.98 10.70
CA LEU A 249 28.69 10.61 11.06
C LEU A 249 29.73 11.38 10.24
N ILE A 250 29.51 11.52 8.92
CA ILE A 250 30.36 12.31 8.03
C ILE A 250 30.35 13.79 8.44
N ALA A 251 29.19 14.36 8.75
CA ALA A 251 29.07 15.72 9.28
C ALA A 251 29.80 15.92 10.61
N ALA A 252 29.94 14.86 11.41
CA ALA A 252 30.73 14.85 12.64
C ALA A 252 32.24 14.55 12.41
N GLY A 253 32.69 14.47 11.15
CA GLY A 253 34.09 14.22 10.78
C GLY A 253 34.51 12.74 10.82
N ILE A 254 33.57 11.81 10.90
CA ILE A 254 33.81 10.37 10.87
C ILE A 254 33.48 9.89 9.46
N THR A 255 34.49 9.62 8.62
CA THR A 255 34.27 9.35 7.19
C THR A 255 34.53 7.91 6.78
N THR A 256 35.26 7.13 7.58
CA THR A 256 35.63 5.74 7.26
C THR A 256 35.19 4.74 8.33
N VAL A 257 35.06 3.45 7.97
CA VAL A 257 34.83 2.36 8.94
C VAL A 257 35.93 2.34 10.00
N ALA A 258 37.18 2.53 9.58
CA ALA A 258 38.32 2.60 10.48
C ALA A 258 38.23 3.77 11.48
N ASP A 259 37.74 4.94 11.05
CA ASP A 259 37.54 6.09 11.95
C ASP A 259 36.43 5.84 12.94
N LEU A 260 35.30 5.26 12.50
CA LEU A 260 34.20 4.90 13.39
C LEU A 260 34.64 3.85 14.42
N ALA A 261 35.44 2.87 14.03
CA ALA A 261 35.98 1.87 14.94
C ALA A 261 36.88 2.48 16.03
N ARG A 262 37.54 3.61 15.75
CA ARG A 262 38.39 4.35 16.70
C ARG A 262 37.64 5.43 17.48
N HIS A 263 36.41 5.77 17.10
CA HIS A 263 35.66 6.89 17.66
C HIS A 263 35.28 6.67 19.14
N CYS A 264 35.41 7.74 19.93
CA CYS A 264 34.96 7.83 21.31
C CYS A 264 34.30 9.18 21.58
N GLY A 265 32.99 9.18 21.80
CA GLY A 265 32.23 10.41 22.07
C GLY A 265 30.79 10.35 21.57
N PRO A 266 29.99 11.39 21.87
CA PRO A 266 28.68 11.57 21.27
C PRO A 266 28.80 12.07 19.82
N VAL A 267 27.78 11.77 19.00
CA VAL A 267 27.60 12.31 17.65
C VAL A 267 26.31 13.13 17.65
N PRO A 268 26.31 14.39 17.17
CA PRO A 268 25.10 15.21 17.09
C PRO A 268 23.96 14.47 16.38
N ASP A 269 22.74 14.64 16.89
CA ASP A 269 21.51 14.06 16.33
C ASP A 269 21.50 12.54 16.21
N LEU A 270 22.40 11.83 16.89
CA LEU A 270 22.38 10.37 17.06
C LEU A 270 22.29 10.01 18.54
N ALA A 271 21.39 9.08 18.87
CA ALA A 271 21.28 8.56 20.22
C ALA A 271 22.61 7.91 20.66
N PRO A 272 23.10 8.15 21.89
CA PRO A 272 24.36 7.56 22.38
C PRO A 272 24.42 6.04 22.28
N SER A 273 23.28 5.37 22.47
CA SER A 273 23.14 3.92 22.32
C SER A 273 23.33 3.45 20.88
N ALA A 274 22.86 4.22 19.89
CA ALA A 274 23.05 3.91 18.47
C ALA A 274 24.52 4.08 18.06
N VAL A 275 25.18 5.16 18.50
CA VAL A 275 26.61 5.38 18.27
C VAL A 275 27.43 4.24 18.86
N ALA A 276 27.16 3.85 20.11
CA ALA A 276 27.87 2.75 20.76
C ALA A 276 27.72 1.41 20.00
N LYS A 277 26.51 1.11 19.50
CA LYS A 277 26.25 -0.08 18.67
C LYS A 277 27.06 -0.05 17.36
N LEU A 278 27.04 1.07 16.64
CA LEU A 278 27.76 1.24 15.36
C LEU A 278 29.29 1.17 15.55
N VAL A 279 29.83 1.80 16.60
CA VAL A 279 31.26 1.72 16.93
C VAL A 279 31.69 0.28 17.23
N ALA A 280 30.90 -0.46 18.02
CA ALA A 280 31.21 -1.85 18.35
C ALA A 280 31.13 -2.77 17.11
N GLN A 281 30.16 -2.53 16.23
CA GLN A 281 30.04 -3.22 14.94
C GLN A 281 31.26 -2.96 14.05
N ALA A 282 31.65 -1.69 13.88
CA ALA A 282 32.82 -1.30 13.10
C ALA A 282 34.12 -1.94 13.63
N LYS A 283 34.32 -1.95 14.96
CA LYS A 283 35.49 -2.62 15.59
C LYS A 283 35.57 -4.10 15.23
N LEU A 284 34.45 -4.81 15.26
CA LEU A 284 34.41 -6.24 14.97
C LEU A 284 34.69 -6.53 13.49
N GLN A 285 34.15 -5.70 12.58
CA GLN A 285 34.40 -5.80 11.15
C GLN A 285 35.86 -5.49 10.78
N VAL A 286 36.45 -4.44 11.35
CA VAL A 286 37.88 -4.14 11.18
C VAL A 286 38.74 -5.30 11.66
N ARG A 287 38.44 -5.86 12.84
CA ARG A 287 39.16 -7.05 13.35
C ARG A 287 39.08 -8.23 12.39
N GLN A 288 37.91 -8.50 11.80
CA GLN A 288 37.75 -9.58 10.83
C GLN A 288 38.55 -9.33 9.55
N ARG A 289 38.54 -8.11 9.02
CA ARG A 289 39.33 -7.71 7.84
C ARG A 289 40.83 -7.90 8.10
N ASP A 290 41.30 -7.50 9.28
CA ASP A 290 42.73 -7.60 9.66
C ASP A 290 43.19 -9.05 9.86
N THR A 291 42.35 -9.92 10.44
CA THR A 291 42.73 -11.31 10.73
C THR A 291 42.42 -12.29 9.60
N GLY A 292 41.52 -11.93 8.67
CA GLY A 292 41.02 -12.82 7.63
C GLY A 292 40.19 -14.00 8.15
N THR A 293 39.82 -14.00 9.44
CA THR A 293 39.05 -15.05 10.10
C THR A 293 37.71 -14.50 10.54
N ALA A 294 36.63 -15.26 10.34
CA ALA A 294 35.29 -14.85 10.75
C ALA A 294 35.24 -14.51 12.26
N GLN A 295 34.71 -13.33 12.59
CA GLN A 295 34.61 -12.82 13.96
C GLN A 295 33.16 -12.73 14.39
N PHE A 296 32.87 -13.06 15.64
CA PHE A 296 31.56 -12.84 16.24
C PHE A 296 31.68 -12.62 17.75
N GLU A 297 30.62 -12.09 18.36
CA GLU A 297 30.41 -12.06 19.80
C GLU A 297 28.91 -12.19 20.14
N VAL A 298 28.61 -12.76 21.30
CA VAL A 298 27.24 -12.84 21.83
C VAL A 298 26.98 -11.56 22.64
N VAL A 299 26.12 -10.68 22.12
CA VAL A 299 25.83 -9.37 22.75
C VAL A 299 24.65 -9.44 23.72
N ASP A 300 23.71 -10.36 23.48
CA ASP A 300 22.59 -10.66 24.36
C ASP A 300 22.18 -12.13 24.17
N ALA A 301 22.31 -12.96 25.20
CA ALA A 301 21.96 -14.37 25.09
C ALA A 301 20.46 -14.63 25.32
N GLN A 302 19.72 -13.66 25.90
CA GLN A 302 18.34 -13.86 26.32
C GLN A 302 17.38 -14.22 25.16
N PRO A 303 17.46 -13.61 23.96
CA PRO A 303 16.58 -13.99 22.86
C PRO A 303 16.72 -15.47 22.46
N LEU A 304 17.87 -16.10 22.71
CA LEU A 304 18.09 -17.52 22.40
C LEU A 304 17.21 -18.47 23.24
N THR A 305 16.55 -18.01 24.31
CA THR A 305 15.53 -18.81 25.03
C THR A 305 14.35 -19.19 24.13
N LEU A 306 14.09 -18.42 23.08
CA LEU A 306 12.99 -18.65 22.15
C LEU A 306 13.25 -19.81 21.18
N LEU A 307 14.49 -20.33 21.13
CA LEU A 307 14.77 -21.54 20.38
C LEU A 307 14.07 -22.74 21.04
N PRO A 308 13.33 -23.56 20.27
CA PRO A 308 12.76 -24.79 20.79
C PRO A 308 13.82 -25.89 20.98
N GLU A 309 13.46 -26.92 21.76
CA GLU A 309 14.24 -28.16 21.80
C GLU A 309 14.17 -28.88 20.43
N PRO A 310 15.30 -29.39 19.91
CA PRO A 310 15.29 -30.14 18.64
C PRO A 310 14.41 -31.39 18.67
N ASP A 311 13.61 -31.61 17.62
CA ASP A 311 12.83 -32.84 17.40
C ASP A 311 13.21 -33.52 16.07
N PRO A 312 13.27 -34.86 15.98
CA PRO A 312 13.50 -35.57 14.71
C PRO A 312 12.44 -35.29 13.62
N GLY A 313 11.31 -34.71 13.99
CA GLY A 313 10.26 -34.23 13.12
C GLY A 313 10.55 -32.88 12.49
N ASP A 314 11.55 -32.13 12.96
CA ASP A 314 11.87 -30.78 12.50
C ASP A 314 12.07 -30.68 10.98
N LEU A 315 11.66 -29.55 10.42
CA LEU A 315 11.84 -29.18 9.02
C LEU A 315 12.61 -27.86 8.91
N PHE A 316 13.38 -27.70 7.84
CA PHE A 316 14.07 -26.47 7.45
C PHE A 316 13.52 -26.07 6.09
N PHE A 317 13.03 -24.84 6.02
CA PHE A 317 12.14 -24.39 4.96
C PHE A 317 12.64 -23.09 4.35
N ASP A 318 12.58 -23.01 3.02
CA ASP A 318 12.99 -21.84 2.25
C ASP A 318 12.17 -21.72 0.95
N PHE A 319 12.03 -20.50 0.42
CA PHE A 319 11.31 -20.21 -0.82
C PHE A 319 12.25 -19.65 -1.89
N GLU A 320 12.03 -20.05 -3.13
CA GLU A 320 12.45 -19.25 -4.28
C GLU A 320 11.23 -18.68 -4.99
N GLY A 321 11.28 -17.39 -5.30
CA GLY A 321 10.19 -16.70 -5.97
C GLY A 321 10.67 -15.57 -6.86
N ASP A 322 9.87 -15.28 -7.89
CA ASP A 322 10.06 -14.14 -8.77
C ASP A 322 9.01 -13.07 -8.43
N PRO A 323 9.38 -11.97 -7.74
CA PRO A 323 8.45 -10.91 -7.39
C PRO A 323 7.91 -10.15 -8.61
N LEU A 324 8.57 -10.27 -9.77
CA LEU A 324 8.19 -9.61 -11.01
C LEU A 324 7.34 -10.49 -11.92
N TRP A 325 7.07 -11.74 -11.54
CA TRP A 325 6.17 -12.61 -12.28
C TRP A 325 4.73 -12.10 -12.17
N THR A 326 4.00 -12.09 -13.28
CA THR A 326 2.57 -11.77 -13.30
C THR A 326 1.87 -12.60 -14.38
N ALA A 327 0.58 -12.86 -14.17
CA ALA A 327 -0.26 -13.52 -15.18
C ALA A 327 -1.09 -12.53 -16.01
N ASP A 328 -1.30 -11.32 -15.49
CA ASP A 328 -2.30 -10.35 -15.98
C ASP A 328 -1.81 -8.88 -15.93
N GLY A 329 -0.59 -8.64 -15.46
CA GLY A 329 -0.03 -7.30 -15.26
C GLY A 329 -0.54 -6.58 -14.01
N GLN A 330 -1.47 -7.18 -13.26
CA GLN A 330 -2.12 -6.61 -12.07
C GLN A 330 -1.64 -7.30 -10.80
N ASP A 331 -1.58 -8.65 -10.81
CA ASP A 331 -1.16 -9.46 -9.66
C ASP A 331 0.26 -10.00 -9.83
N TRP A 332 1.13 -9.60 -8.91
CA TRP A 332 2.58 -9.83 -8.99
C TRP A 332 3.08 -10.90 -8.02
N GLY A 333 4.25 -11.47 -8.34
CA GLY A 333 5.02 -12.42 -7.56
C GLY A 333 4.60 -13.87 -7.77
N LEU A 334 5.51 -14.82 -7.97
CA LEU A 334 5.26 -16.28 -7.99
C LEU A 334 6.34 -16.99 -7.15
N GLU A 335 5.95 -17.75 -6.13
CA GLU A 335 6.83 -18.69 -5.45
C GLU A 335 6.94 -19.97 -6.28
N TYR A 336 8.04 -20.10 -7.02
CA TYR A 336 8.22 -21.20 -7.97
C TYR A 336 8.87 -22.44 -7.36
N LEU A 337 9.48 -22.35 -6.17
CA LEU A 337 10.04 -23.49 -5.45
C LEU A 337 9.82 -23.37 -3.94
N PHE A 338 9.26 -24.43 -3.34
CA PHE A 338 9.18 -24.63 -1.89
C PHE A 338 10.24 -25.67 -1.51
N GLY A 339 11.30 -25.22 -0.86
CA GLY A 339 12.37 -26.06 -0.34
C GLY A 339 12.03 -26.63 1.02
N VAL A 340 12.03 -27.96 1.15
CA VAL A 340 11.84 -28.61 2.44
C VAL A 340 12.96 -29.61 2.70
N LEU A 341 13.83 -29.31 3.67
CA LEU A 341 14.81 -30.24 4.21
C LEU A 341 14.33 -30.78 5.55
N ASP A 342 14.41 -32.09 5.74
CA ASP A 342 14.08 -32.67 7.04
C ASP A 342 15.29 -32.86 7.96
N ALA A 343 15.04 -33.10 9.25
CA ALA A 343 16.09 -33.30 10.24
C ALA A 343 17.08 -34.45 9.92
N ALA A 344 16.73 -35.38 9.03
CA ALA A 344 17.61 -36.46 8.58
C ALA A 344 18.44 -36.09 7.33
N GLY A 345 18.27 -34.87 6.80
CA GLY A 345 18.96 -34.36 5.62
C GLY A 345 18.29 -34.74 4.29
N LYS A 346 17.03 -35.19 4.30
CA LYS A 346 16.30 -35.47 3.06
C LYS A 346 15.61 -34.21 2.54
N PHE A 347 16.02 -33.74 1.37
CA PHE A 347 15.40 -32.61 0.67
C PHE A 347 14.19 -33.04 -0.17
N SER A 348 13.17 -32.19 -0.24
CA SER A 348 11.93 -32.40 -1.01
C SER A 348 11.50 -31.08 -1.67
N PRO A 349 11.76 -30.88 -2.97
CA PRO A 349 11.34 -29.69 -3.70
C PRO A 349 9.87 -29.79 -4.14
N LEU A 350 9.09 -28.71 -3.99
CA LEU A 350 7.77 -28.57 -4.62
C LEU A 350 7.82 -27.40 -5.61
N TRP A 351 7.75 -27.71 -6.90
CA TRP A 351 7.84 -26.74 -7.98
C TRP A 351 6.46 -26.19 -8.38
N ALA A 352 6.44 -24.92 -8.79
CA ALA A 352 5.28 -24.26 -9.35
C ALA A 352 5.64 -23.32 -10.50
N HIS A 353 4.98 -23.47 -11.66
CA HIS A 353 5.23 -22.65 -12.85
C HIS A 353 4.08 -21.72 -13.22
N ASN A 354 2.99 -21.77 -12.46
CA ASN A 354 1.81 -20.94 -12.61
C ASN A 354 1.03 -20.91 -11.29
N ARG A 355 -0.03 -20.10 -11.22
CA ARG A 355 -0.86 -19.94 -10.02
C ARG A 355 -1.54 -21.21 -9.55
N VAL A 356 -1.94 -22.08 -10.47
CA VAL A 356 -2.62 -23.35 -10.14
C VAL A 356 -1.63 -24.30 -9.46
N GLU A 357 -0.41 -24.38 -9.98
CA GLU A 357 0.67 -25.17 -9.40
C GLU A 357 1.17 -24.58 -8.08
N GLU A 358 1.26 -23.25 -7.93
CA GLU A 358 1.65 -22.59 -6.68
C GLU A 358 0.62 -22.86 -5.56
N ARG A 359 -0.68 -22.79 -5.89
CA ARG A 359 -1.76 -23.23 -5.00
C ARG A 359 -1.62 -24.71 -4.61
N LYS A 360 -1.30 -25.57 -5.58
CA LYS A 360 -1.09 -27.01 -5.34
C LYS A 360 0.11 -27.26 -4.44
N ALA A 361 1.24 -26.57 -4.66
CA ALA A 361 2.45 -26.69 -3.86
C ALA A 361 2.18 -26.31 -2.39
N LEU A 362 1.41 -25.24 -2.14
CA LEU A 362 0.96 -24.89 -0.79
C LEU A 362 0.14 -26.02 -0.15
N ILE A 363 -0.83 -26.59 -0.86
CA ILE A 363 -1.65 -27.71 -0.36
C ILE A 363 -0.78 -28.91 -0.01
N ASP A 364 0.13 -29.29 -0.90
CA ASP A 364 1.01 -30.45 -0.73
C ASP A 364 1.98 -30.22 0.44
N PHE A 365 2.51 -29.00 0.61
CA PHE A 365 3.32 -28.59 1.76
C PHE A 365 2.55 -28.74 3.08
N LEU A 366 1.36 -28.16 3.18
CA LEU A 366 0.55 -28.23 4.41
C LEU A 366 0.12 -29.66 4.74
N ALA A 367 -0.21 -30.47 3.73
CA ALA A 367 -0.50 -31.89 3.93
C ALA A 367 0.71 -32.66 4.46
N MET A 368 1.92 -32.34 3.97
CA MET A 368 3.19 -32.90 4.46
C MET A 368 3.41 -32.55 5.94
N VAL A 369 3.26 -31.27 6.31
CA VAL A 369 3.39 -30.78 7.68
C VAL A 369 2.37 -31.43 8.61
N LYS A 370 1.08 -31.44 8.23
CA LYS A 370 -0.01 -32.04 9.01
C LYS A 370 0.25 -33.52 9.31
N LYS A 371 0.69 -34.28 8.31
CA LYS A 371 1.05 -35.70 8.47
C LYS A 371 2.24 -35.91 9.41
N ARG A 372 3.24 -35.03 9.35
CA ARG A 372 4.46 -35.11 10.18
C ARG A 372 4.16 -34.74 11.63
N ARG A 373 3.42 -33.65 11.86
CA ARG A 373 3.03 -33.15 13.20
C ARG A 373 2.12 -34.12 13.95
N LYS A 374 1.26 -34.87 13.25
CA LYS A 374 0.48 -35.96 13.86
C LYS A 374 1.36 -37.05 14.48
N ARG A 375 2.56 -37.29 13.93
CA ARG A 375 3.53 -38.28 14.45
C ARG A 375 4.50 -37.66 15.45
N ARG A 376 4.79 -36.36 15.30
CA ARG A 376 5.76 -35.60 16.08
C ARG A 376 5.12 -34.28 16.53
N PRO A 377 4.32 -34.27 17.62
CA PRO A 377 3.61 -33.07 18.05
C PRO A 377 4.50 -31.88 18.43
N ASN A 378 5.75 -32.16 18.82
CA ASN A 378 6.74 -31.16 19.24
C ASN A 378 7.68 -30.71 18.10
N MET A 379 7.37 -31.06 16.83
CA MET A 379 8.20 -30.65 15.70
C MET A 379 8.08 -29.14 15.42
N HIS A 380 9.15 -28.54 14.93
CA HIS A 380 9.19 -27.15 14.49
C HIS A 380 9.61 -27.04 13.01
N ILE A 381 9.30 -25.90 12.39
CA ILE A 381 9.70 -25.54 11.02
C ILE A 381 10.57 -24.29 11.15
N TYR A 382 11.86 -24.43 10.85
CA TYR A 382 12.82 -23.34 10.91
C TYR A 382 12.98 -22.70 9.55
N HIS A 383 13.04 -21.38 9.53
CA HIS A 383 13.33 -20.58 8.35
C HIS A 383 14.25 -19.41 8.74
N TYR A 384 14.96 -18.84 7.76
CA TYR A 384 15.95 -17.81 8.09
C TYR A 384 15.32 -16.43 8.20
N ALA A 385 14.37 -16.03 7.36
CA ALA A 385 13.94 -14.65 7.25
C ALA A 385 12.43 -14.46 7.52
N PRO A 386 11.97 -13.23 7.82
CA PRO A 386 10.53 -12.95 7.94
C PRO A 386 9.76 -13.15 6.62
N TYR A 387 10.48 -13.27 5.49
CA TYR A 387 9.89 -13.48 4.18
C TYR A 387 9.08 -14.77 4.12
N GLU A 388 9.57 -15.89 4.63
CA GLU A 388 8.88 -17.18 4.53
C GLU A 388 7.53 -17.18 5.29
N LYS A 389 7.50 -16.61 6.50
CA LYS A 389 6.26 -16.39 7.26
C LYS A 389 5.27 -15.52 6.46
N THR A 390 5.77 -14.42 5.92
CA THR A 390 4.96 -13.47 5.13
C THR A 390 4.44 -14.10 3.84
N ALA A 391 5.26 -14.89 3.15
CA ALA A 391 4.92 -15.59 1.93
C ALA A 391 3.86 -16.67 2.19
N LEU A 392 4.01 -17.51 3.23
CA LEU A 392 2.98 -18.51 3.59
C LEU A 392 1.63 -17.87 3.90
N LEU A 393 1.63 -16.78 4.68
CA LEU A 393 0.42 -16.03 4.99
C LEU A 393 -0.21 -15.41 3.74
N ARG A 394 0.61 -14.79 2.88
CA ARG A 394 0.17 -14.22 1.61
C ARG A 394 -0.42 -15.27 0.70
N LEU A 395 0.22 -16.44 0.55
CA LEU A 395 -0.26 -17.54 -0.29
C LEU A 395 -1.55 -18.14 0.25
N ALA A 396 -1.63 -18.38 1.57
CA ALA A 396 -2.84 -18.91 2.20
C ALA A 396 -4.03 -17.95 2.05
N GLY A 397 -3.79 -16.65 2.29
CA GLY A 397 -4.80 -15.61 2.09
C GLY A 397 -5.19 -15.44 0.62
N ARG A 398 -4.22 -15.42 -0.31
CA ARG A 398 -4.44 -15.29 -1.76
C ARG A 398 -5.26 -16.45 -2.34
N TYR A 399 -5.00 -17.68 -1.89
CA TYR A 399 -5.71 -18.85 -2.43
C TYR A 399 -6.93 -19.26 -1.63
N GLY A 400 -7.10 -18.73 -0.42
CA GLY A 400 -8.19 -19.13 0.47
C GLY A 400 -8.07 -20.59 0.93
N VAL A 401 -6.86 -21.15 0.93
CA VAL A 401 -6.59 -22.55 1.27
C VAL A 401 -5.53 -22.61 2.35
N GLY A 402 -5.73 -23.48 3.34
CA GLY A 402 -4.72 -23.70 4.38
C GLY A 402 -4.61 -22.58 5.41
N GLU A 403 -5.54 -21.62 5.41
CA GLU A 403 -5.46 -20.43 6.26
C GLU A 403 -5.52 -20.74 7.76
N ASP A 404 -6.32 -21.73 8.14
CA ASP A 404 -6.45 -22.15 9.54
C ASP A 404 -5.26 -23.04 9.93
N GLU A 405 -4.75 -23.86 9.01
CA GLU A 405 -3.52 -24.62 9.21
C GLU A 405 -2.31 -23.70 9.41
N VAL A 406 -2.11 -22.70 8.55
CA VAL A 406 -0.98 -21.75 8.64
C VAL A 406 -1.12 -20.89 9.90
N ASP A 407 -2.32 -20.41 10.23
CA ASP A 407 -2.56 -19.68 11.47
C ASP A 407 -2.26 -20.53 12.70
N ASP A 408 -2.67 -21.81 12.72
CA ASP A 408 -2.35 -22.73 13.81
C ASP A 408 -0.83 -22.96 13.92
N LEU A 409 -0.10 -23.09 12.81
CA LEU A 409 1.36 -23.21 12.84
C LEU A 409 2.03 -21.99 13.48
N LEU A 410 1.52 -20.78 13.21
CA LEU A 410 2.03 -19.54 13.81
C LEU A 410 1.66 -19.44 15.30
N ARG A 411 0.39 -19.69 15.63
CA ARG A 411 -0.14 -19.60 17.00
C ARG A 411 0.47 -20.64 17.94
N SER A 412 0.77 -21.83 17.42
CA SER A 412 1.41 -22.89 18.20
C SER A 412 2.93 -22.73 18.28
N GLY A 413 3.51 -21.68 17.68
CA GLY A 413 4.95 -21.44 17.69
C GLY A 413 5.75 -22.45 16.89
N VAL A 414 5.11 -23.15 15.92
CA VAL A 414 5.77 -24.18 15.11
C VAL A 414 6.72 -23.55 14.08
N LEU A 415 6.38 -22.40 13.51
CA LEU A 415 7.33 -21.65 12.66
C LEU A 415 8.31 -20.85 13.52
N VAL A 416 9.61 -21.05 13.29
CA VAL A 416 10.70 -20.41 14.03
C VAL A 416 11.56 -19.60 13.06
N ASP A 417 11.49 -18.27 13.21
CA ASP A 417 12.31 -17.31 12.47
C ASP A 417 13.67 -17.13 13.17
N LEU A 418 14.75 -17.53 12.50
CA LEU A 418 16.11 -17.43 13.06
C LEU A 418 16.71 -16.02 12.93
N TYR A 419 16.29 -15.18 11.98
CA TYR A 419 16.92 -13.89 11.74
C TYR A 419 16.82 -12.92 12.92
N PRO A 420 15.67 -12.72 13.58
CA PRO A 420 15.57 -11.89 14.78
C PRO A 420 16.48 -12.38 15.91
N LEU A 421 16.58 -13.71 16.08
CA LEU A 421 17.42 -14.34 17.10
C LEU A 421 18.90 -14.05 16.85
N VAL A 422 19.36 -14.19 15.59
CA VAL A 422 20.73 -13.85 15.20
C VAL A 422 21.00 -12.36 15.39
N ARG A 423 20.17 -11.49 14.82
CA ARG A 423 20.39 -10.05 14.79
C ARG A 423 20.48 -9.43 16.19
N LYS A 424 19.71 -9.96 17.15
CA LYS A 424 19.74 -9.49 18.54
C LYS A 424 20.83 -10.15 19.38
N SER A 425 21.09 -11.42 19.16
CA SER A 425 22.00 -12.16 20.04
C SER A 425 23.45 -12.08 19.60
N ILE A 426 23.69 -11.94 18.30
CA ILE A 426 25.01 -12.08 17.69
C ILE A 426 25.39 -10.77 17.00
N ARG A 427 26.58 -10.27 17.33
CA ARG A 427 27.29 -9.29 16.50
C ARG A 427 28.34 -10.04 15.70
N CYS A 428 28.41 -9.83 14.38
CA CYS A 428 29.37 -10.51 13.52
C CYS A 428 30.25 -9.49 12.76
N GLY A 429 31.45 -9.91 12.36
CA GLY A 429 32.39 -9.10 11.60
C GLY A 429 32.10 -9.06 10.09
N ALA A 430 30.97 -9.63 9.65
CA ALA A 430 30.52 -9.52 8.27
C ALA A 430 29.79 -8.18 8.02
N GLU A 431 29.69 -7.78 6.75
CA GLU A 431 29.07 -6.50 6.32
C GLU A 431 27.54 -6.59 6.24
N SER A 432 26.97 -7.78 6.37
CA SER A 432 25.52 -8.01 6.42
C SER A 432 25.17 -9.20 7.32
N PHE A 433 23.91 -9.28 7.70
CA PHE A 433 23.31 -10.45 8.37
C PHE A 433 22.52 -11.30 7.36
N SER A 434 23.03 -11.46 6.14
CA SER A 434 22.48 -12.46 5.21
C SER A 434 22.98 -13.85 5.59
N LEU A 435 22.23 -14.90 5.25
CA LEU A 435 22.63 -16.28 5.53
C LEU A 435 24.04 -16.57 4.96
N LYS A 436 24.27 -16.19 3.70
CA LYS A 436 25.58 -16.22 3.01
C LYS A 436 26.72 -15.56 3.79
N ALA A 437 26.46 -14.41 4.42
CA ALA A 437 27.48 -13.68 5.17
C ALA A 437 27.85 -14.35 6.50
N LEU A 438 26.95 -15.16 7.06
CA LEU A 438 27.15 -15.85 8.34
C LEU A 438 27.72 -17.27 8.18
N GLU A 439 27.57 -17.90 7.02
CA GLU A 439 28.08 -19.24 6.69
C GLU A 439 29.51 -19.52 7.17
N PRO A 440 30.49 -18.58 7.06
CA PRO A 440 31.84 -18.80 7.59
C PRO A 440 31.91 -19.14 9.09
N LEU A 441 30.88 -18.81 9.88
CA LEU A 441 30.83 -19.06 11.32
C LEU A 441 30.44 -20.50 11.68
N TYR A 442 29.70 -21.20 10.81
CA TYR A 442 29.09 -22.50 11.13
C TYR A 442 29.19 -23.56 10.03
N MET A 443 29.41 -23.21 8.76
CA MET A 443 29.52 -24.18 7.65
C MET A 443 30.93 -24.79 7.48
N GLY A 444 31.95 -24.22 8.12
CA GLY A 444 33.33 -24.68 7.98
C GLY A 444 33.82 -24.60 6.53
N ALA A 445 34.32 -25.71 5.97
CA ALA A 445 34.87 -25.77 4.61
C ALA A 445 33.81 -25.96 3.50
N GLN A 446 32.52 -26.06 3.85
CA GLN A 446 31.44 -26.38 2.92
C GLN A 446 30.71 -25.11 2.46
N LEU A 447 31.45 -24.16 1.89
CA LEU A 447 30.90 -22.92 1.34
C LEU A 447 30.23 -23.16 -0.02
N ARG A 448 29.30 -22.27 -0.39
CA ARG A 448 28.55 -22.30 -1.66
C ARG A 448 29.48 -22.50 -2.87
N SER A 449 29.06 -23.32 -3.83
CA SER A 449 29.74 -23.56 -5.10
C SER A 449 28.70 -23.70 -6.23
N GLY A 450 28.93 -23.07 -7.39
CA GLY A 450 28.02 -23.11 -8.55
C GLY A 450 27.77 -21.73 -9.15
N ASP A 451 26.98 -21.69 -10.24
CA ASP A 451 26.68 -20.46 -10.99
C ASP A 451 25.50 -19.67 -10.38
N VAL A 452 24.58 -20.33 -9.68
CA VAL A 452 23.50 -19.69 -8.90
C VAL A 452 23.96 -19.56 -7.45
N THR A 453 24.28 -18.34 -7.02
CA THR A 453 24.77 -18.11 -5.64
C THR A 453 24.01 -17.02 -4.88
N THR A 454 23.05 -16.38 -5.55
CA THR A 454 22.20 -15.33 -4.99
C THR A 454 20.75 -15.50 -5.47
N ALA A 455 19.81 -14.89 -4.76
CA ALA A 455 18.40 -14.84 -5.16
C ALA A 455 18.19 -14.18 -6.54
N ALA A 456 19.01 -13.18 -6.91
CA ALA A 456 18.92 -12.55 -8.22
C ALA A 456 19.34 -13.50 -9.35
N ASP A 457 20.35 -14.34 -9.11
CA ASP A 457 20.77 -15.39 -10.03
C ASP A 457 19.66 -16.43 -10.18
N SER A 458 19.00 -16.81 -9.07
CA SER A 458 17.87 -17.76 -9.05
C SER A 458 16.72 -17.28 -9.95
N ILE A 459 16.29 -16.02 -9.81
CA ILE A 459 15.23 -15.41 -10.64
C ILE A 459 15.63 -15.40 -12.12
N THR A 460 16.86 -14.98 -12.42
CA THR A 460 17.35 -14.88 -13.80
C THR A 460 17.43 -16.26 -14.46
N SER A 461 17.93 -17.25 -13.73
CA SER A 461 17.98 -18.66 -14.15
C SER A 461 16.57 -19.23 -14.35
N TYR A 462 15.62 -18.90 -13.49
CA TYR A 462 14.23 -19.35 -13.65
C TYR A 462 13.60 -18.80 -14.94
N ALA A 463 13.76 -17.50 -15.21
CA ALA A 463 13.31 -16.89 -16.46
C ALA A 463 13.93 -17.57 -17.69
N LYS A 464 15.25 -17.82 -17.66
CA LYS A 464 15.98 -18.57 -18.70
C LYS A 464 15.42 -19.98 -18.91
N SER A 465 15.06 -20.68 -17.84
CA SER A 465 14.48 -22.04 -17.94
C SER A 465 13.12 -22.04 -18.64
N CYS A 466 12.28 -21.02 -18.38
CA CYS A 466 10.98 -20.85 -19.00
C CYS A 466 11.13 -20.57 -20.51
N ASP A 467 12.05 -19.69 -20.90
CA ASP A 467 12.34 -19.40 -22.31
C ASP A 467 12.85 -20.64 -23.07
N LEU A 468 13.73 -21.42 -22.44
CA LEU A 468 14.22 -22.68 -23.01
C LEU A 468 13.07 -23.68 -23.22
N ARG A 469 12.12 -23.76 -22.28
CA ARG A 469 10.93 -24.62 -22.41
C ARG A 469 10.05 -24.16 -23.57
N ASP A 470 9.76 -22.86 -23.65
CA ASP A 470 8.85 -22.30 -24.65
C ASP A 470 9.44 -22.37 -26.08
N THR A 471 10.77 -22.41 -26.19
CA THR A 471 11.50 -22.63 -27.46
C THR A 471 11.74 -24.11 -27.78
N GLY A 472 11.14 -25.04 -27.03
CA GLY A 472 11.21 -26.49 -27.28
C GLY A 472 12.51 -27.16 -26.83
N ARG A 473 13.34 -26.50 -26.01
CA ARG A 473 14.64 -26.97 -25.49
C ARG A 473 14.53 -27.50 -24.05
N ALA A 474 13.62 -28.44 -23.83
CA ALA A 474 13.27 -28.92 -22.49
C ALA A 474 14.46 -29.46 -21.65
N GLY A 475 15.39 -30.22 -22.25
CA GLY A 475 16.52 -30.79 -21.49
C GLY A 475 17.51 -29.75 -20.93
N GLU A 476 17.65 -28.60 -21.61
CA GLU A 476 18.45 -27.50 -21.09
C GLU A 476 17.71 -26.74 -19.98
N ALA A 477 16.39 -26.61 -20.11
CA ALA A 477 15.56 -26.02 -19.05
C ALA A 477 15.66 -26.83 -17.75
N GLU A 478 15.60 -28.17 -17.83
CA GLU A 478 15.76 -29.06 -16.67
C GLU A 478 17.11 -28.90 -15.96
N THR A 479 18.19 -28.66 -16.72
CA THR A 479 19.53 -28.43 -16.15
C THR A 479 19.56 -27.14 -15.33
N VAL A 480 18.96 -26.06 -15.85
CA VAL A 480 18.90 -24.77 -15.13
C VAL A 480 18.01 -24.87 -13.89
N LEU A 481 16.88 -25.59 -13.97
CA LEU A 481 16.04 -25.85 -12.79
C LEU A 481 16.79 -26.64 -11.71
N LYS A 482 17.67 -27.56 -12.12
CA LYS A 482 18.48 -28.34 -11.16
C LYS A 482 19.49 -27.48 -10.40
N GLU A 483 20.09 -26.48 -11.06
CA GLU A 483 20.98 -25.52 -10.40
C GLU A 483 20.26 -24.70 -9.33
N ILE A 484 19.02 -24.28 -9.60
CA ILE A 484 18.16 -23.59 -8.64
C ILE A 484 17.79 -24.52 -7.47
N GLU A 485 17.45 -25.79 -7.75
CA GLU A 485 17.16 -26.78 -6.71
C GLU A 485 18.35 -27.00 -5.77
N ASP A 486 19.56 -27.11 -6.31
CA ASP A 486 20.78 -27.32 -5.53
C ASP A 486 21.13 -26.10 -4.68
N TYR A 487 20.90 -24.89 -5.20
CA TYR A 487 21.01 -23.64 -4.45
C TYR A 487 20.05 -23.61 -3.24
N ASN A 488 18.76 -23.88 -3.47
CA ASN A 488 17.74 -23.83 -2.43
C ASN A 488 17.92 -24.94 -1.37
N HIS A 489 18.36 -26.12 -1.80
CA HIS A 489 18.75 -27.21 -0.89
C HIS A 489 19.91 -26.78 0.04
N TYR A 490 20.89 -26.06 -0.50
CA TYR A 490 21.99 -25.53 0.31
C TYR A 490 21.49 -24.52 1.35
N ASP A 491 20.56 -23.63 1.01
CA ASP A 491 20.00 -22.63 1.94
C ASP A 491 19.19 -23.27 3.08
N CYS A 492 18.39 -24.30 2.78
CA CYS A 492 17.72 -25.11 3.80
C CYS A 492 18.73 -25.77 4.76
N ARG A 493 19.84 -26.28 4.22
CA ARG A 493 20.90 -26.90 5.01
C ARG A 493 21.67 -25.88 5.86
N SER A 494 21.98 -24.71 5.30
CA SER A 494 22.64 -23.62 6.00
C SER A 494 21.78 -23.13 7.18
N THR A 495 20.45 -23.07 6.99
CA THR A 495 19.49 -22.78 8.07
C THR A 495 19.53 -23.84 9.19
N GLN A 496 19.64 -25.13 8.84
CA GLN A 496 19.82 -26.21 9.81
C GLN A 496 21.09 -26.06 10.64
N GLU A 497 22.22 -25.81 9.99
CA GLU A 497 23.51 -25.67 10.68
C GLU A 497 23.57 -24.40 11.53
N LEU A 498 22.95 -23.30 11.07
CA LEU A 498 22.80 -22.08 11.87
C LEU A 498 21.98 -22.34 13.14
N ARG A 499 20.84 -23.03 13.04
CA ARG A 499 20.03 -23.44 14.20
C ARG A 499 20.88 -24.22 15.21
N ASN A 500 21.63 -25.21 14.73
CA ASN A 500 22.49 -26.03 15.57
C ASN A 500 23.57 -25.17 16.26
N TRP A 501 24.19 -24.25 15.52
CA TRP A 501 25.21 -23.35 16.03
C TRP A 501 24.68 -22.43 17.13
N LEU A 502 23.48 -21.85 16.95
CA LEU A 502 22.83 -20.99 17.94
C LEU A 502 22.49 -21.72 19.25
N LEU A 503 22.04 -22.98 19.17
CA LEU A 503 21.78 -23.80 20.37
C LEU A 503 23.05 -23.99 21.21
N VAL A 504 24.19 -24.23 20.55
CA VAL A 504 25.48 -24.33 21.24
C VAL A 504 25.82 -23.00 21.92
N ARG A 505 25.61 -21.86 21.24
CA ARG A 505 25.85 -20.52 21.84
C ARG A 505 24.95 -20.26 23.05
N ALA A 506 23.70 -20.69 23.00
CA ALA A 506 22.74 -20.54 24.10
C ALA A 506 23.24 -21.28 25.35
N TRP A 507 23.63 -22.56 25.20
CA TRP A 507 24.16 -23.36 26.30
C TRP A 507 25.49 -22.82 26.85
N GLU A 508 26.41 -22.40 25.99
CA GLU A 508 27.66 -21.76 26.41
C GLU A 508 27.43 -20.47 27.22
N SER A 509 26.32 -19.78 26.95
CA SER A 509 25.92 -18.54 27.64
C SER A 509 25.06 -18.78 28.89
N GLY A 510 24.81 -20.04 29.27
CA GLY A 510 23.98 -20.40 30.43
C GLY A 510 22.48 -20.20 30.24
N VAL A 511 22.02 -20.01 28.99
CA VAL A 511 20.62 -19.82 28.64
C VAL A 511 20.02 -21.17 28.22
N THR A 512 18.85 -21.51 28.76
CA THR A 512 18.13 -22.74 28.39
C THR A 512 17.09 -22.42 27.32
N PRO A 513 17.15 -23.03 26.12
CA PRO A 513 16.10 -22.91 25.11
C PRO A 513 14.78 -23.53 25.59
N VAL A 514 13.68 -22.78 25.55
CA VAL A 514 12.34 -23.20 26.04
C VAL A 514 11.29 -23.11 24.93
N GLY A 515 11.55 -22.35 23.86
CA GLY A 515 10.59 -22.10 22.79
C GLY A 515 9.64 -20.94 23.07
N ALA A 516 9.03 -20.41 22.00
CA ALA A 516 8.03 -19.34 22.07
C ALA A 516 6.79 -19.74 22.89
N GLN A 517 6.06 -18.75 23.40
CA GLN A 517 4.81 -19.02 24.12
C GLN A 517 3.70 -19.39 23.12
N PRO A 518 3.15 -20.63 23.18
CA PRO A 518 2.00 -20.96 22.37
C PRO A 518 0.78 -20.17 22.83
N VAL A 519 -0.04 -19.75 21.86
CA VAL A 519 -1.24 -18.95 22.11
C VAL A 519 -2.39 -19.85 22.57
N SER A 520 -2.81 -19.73 23.84
CA SER A 520 -3.99 -20.41 24.35
C SER A 520 -5.30 -19.73 23.89
N GLY A 521 -6.22 -20.52 23.34
CA GLY A 521 -7.58 -20.12 22.97
C GLY A 521 -7.81 -19.85 21.47
N GLY A 522 -8.06 -20.90 20.69
CA GLY A 522 -8.45 -20.80 19.27
C GLY A 522 -9.17 -22.06 18.83
N SER A 523 -10.21 -21.90 18.00
CA SER A 523 -11.12 -22.93 17.50
C SER A 523 -10.40 -24.18 17.00
N THR A 524 -10.89 -25.35 17.39
CA THR A 524 -10.60 -26.60 16.68
C THR A 524 -10.77 -26.35 15.19
N VAL A 525 -9.76 -26.69 14.37
CA VAL A 525 -9.91 -26.79 12.91
C VAL A 525 -11.18 -27.60 12.67
N GLU A 526 -12.24 -26.94 12.18
CA GLU A 526 -13.50 -27.62 11.89
C GLU A 526 -13.24 -28.53 10.70
N ASP A 527 -13.01 -29.82 10.99
CA ASP A 527 -12.92 -30.86 9.97
C ASP A 527 -14.29 -30.92 9.26
N HIS A 528 -14.30 -30.43 8.01
CA HIS A 528 -15.39 -30.46 7.02
C HIS A 528 -16.47 -29.37 7.09
N ASP A 529 -16.17 -28.23 6.47
CA ASP A 529 -17.16 -27.24 6.02
C ASP A 529 -17.77 -27.65 4.65
N GLU A 530 -18.89 -28.39 4.68
CA GLU A 530 -19.61 -28.82 3.46
C GLU A 530 -20.08 -27.65 2.59
N LEU A 531 -20.39 -26.51 3.22
CA LEU A 531 -20.80 -25.29 2.50
C LEU A 531 -19.64 -24.71 1.70
N ALA A 532 -18.44 -24.59 2.31
CA ALA A 532 -17.23 -24.18 1.59
C ALA A 532 -16.93 -25.11 0.42
N ALA A 533 -17.06 -26.43 0.62
CA ALA A 533 -16.84 -27.42 -0.43
C ALA A 533 -17.83 -27.26 -1.59
N THR A 534 -19.10 -26.98 -1.30
CA THR A 534 -20.16 -26.77 -2.31
C THR A 534 -19.89 -25.53 -3.15
N LEU A 535 -19.55 -24.41 -2.51
CA LEU A 535 -19.21 -23.17 -3.21
C LEU A 535 -17.94 -23.34 -4.06
N ALA A 536 -16.88 -23.94 -3.50
CA ALA A 536 -15.62 -24.18 -4.20
C ALA A 536 -15.76 -25.11 -5.41
N ALA A 537 -16.62 -26.13 -5.32
CA ALA A 537 -16.89 -27.04 -6.43
C ALA A 537 -17.52 -26.31 -7.64
N PHE A 538 -18.33 -25.27 -7.40
CA PHE A 538 -18.93 -24.47 -8.46
C PHE A 538 -17.95 -23.45 -9.06
N THR A 539 -17.12 -22.82 -8.23
CA THR A 539 -16.12 -21.85 -8.70
C THR A 539 -14.99 -22.50 -9.50
N GLY A 540 -14.64 -23.75 -9.16
CA GLY A 540 -13.56 -24.50 -9.81
C GLY A 540 -12.15 -23.96 -9.49
N ASP A 541 -11.13 -24.64 -10.04
CA ASP A 541 -9.70 -24.28 -9.91
C ASP A 541 -9.20 -23.36 -11.04
N ALA A 542 -10.10 -22.83 -11.88
CA ALA A 542 -9.74 -21.93 -12.98
C ALA A 542 -9.04 -20.68 -12.44
N ALA A 543 -8.08 -20.14 -13.21
CA ALA A 543 -7.47 -18.85 -12.90
C ALA A 543 -8.57 -17.78 -12.78
N VAL A 544 -8.37 -16.78 -11.92
CA VAL A 544 -9.40 -15.77 -11.60
C VAL A 544 -9.98 -15.12 -12.87
N GLY A 545 -9.17 -14.93 -13.93
CA GLY A 545 -9.58 -14.37 -15.21
C GLY A 545 -10.39 -15.30 -16.14
N ASP A 546 -10.40 -16.62 -15.90
CA ASP A 546 -11.11 -17.60 -16.73
C ASP A 546 -12.52 -17.93 -16.19
N ARG A 547 -12.89 -17.36 -15.03
CA ARG A 547 -14.17 -17.61 -14.36
C ARG A 547 -15.32 -16.88 -15.05
N THR A 548 -16.49 -17.53 -15.13
CA THR A 548 -17.71 -16.82 -15.53
C THR A 548 -18.12 -15.79 -14.47
N PRO A 549 -18.90 -14.75 -14.81
CA PRO A 549 -19.38 -13.78 -13.83
C PRO A 549 -20.10 -14.44 -12.64
N GLU A 550 -20.84 -15.53 -12.86
CA GLU A 550 -21.51 -16.29 -11.81
C GLU A 550 -20.50 -16.98 -10.88
N GLN A 551 -19.42 -17.55 -11.42
CA GLN A 551 -18.36 -18.14 -10.63
C GLN A 551 -17.63 -17.09 -9.79
N VAL A 552 -17.37 -15.90 -10.35
CA VAL A 552 -16.81 -14.75 -9.60
C VAL A 552 -17.73 -14.34 -8.45
N ALA A 553 -19.04 -14.21 -8.70
CA ALA A 553 -20.00 -13.85 -7.66
C ALA A 553 -20.05 -14.90 -6.52
N VAL A 554 -20.00 -16.19 -6.85
CA VAL A 554 -19.97 -17.27 -5.85
C VAL A 554 -18.64 -17.28 -5.08
N ALA A 555 -17.52 -17.01 -5.75
CA ALA A 555 -16.21 -16.89 -5.13
C ALA A 555 -16.19 -15.74 -4.10
N LEU A 556 -16.73 -14.56 -4.46
CA LEU A 556 -16.86 -13.42 -3.55
C LEU A 556 -17.71 -13.75 -2.31
N VAL A 557 -18.82 -14.47 -2.47
CA VAL A 557 -19.64 -14.94 -1.33
C VAL A 557 -18.86 -15.92 -0.46
N GLY A 558 -18.12 -16.86 -1.06
CA GLY A 558 -17.24 -17.78 -0.34
C GLY A 558 -16.15 -17.04 0.45
N ALA A 559 -15.52 -16.04 -0.18
CA ALA A 559 -14.51 -15.19 0.44
C ALA A 559 -15.07 -14.30 1.56
N ALA A 560 -16.32 -13.84 1.46
CA ALA A 560 -16.95 -13.03 2.50
C ALA A 560 -17.07 -13.80 3.83
N ARG A 561 -17.29 -15.11 3.82
CA ARG A 561 -17.45 -15.94 5.04
C ARG A 561 -16.23 -15.89 5.97
N GLY A 562 -15.03 -15.77 5.38
CA GLY A 562 -13.77 -15.64 6.11
C GLY A 562 -13.29 -14.21 6.34
N TYR A 563 -13.95 -13.21 5.75
CA TYR A 563 -13.49 -11.81 5.72
C TYR A 563 -13.13 -11.27 7.10
N HIS A 564 -14.08 -11.23 8.04
CA HIS A 564 -13.84 -10.67 9.37
C HIS A 564 -12.78 -11.44 10.17
N ARG A 565 -12.68 -12.76 9.99
CA ARG A 565 -11.61 -13.54 10.63
C ARG A 565 -10.23 -13.14 10.10
N ARG A 566 -10.12 -12.93 8.78
CA ARG A 566 -8.90 -12.48 8.12
C ARG A 566 -8.51 -11.06 8.51
N GLU A 567 -9.48 -10.16 8.69
CA GLU A 567 -9.23 -8.80 9.20
C GLU A 567 -8.70 -8.80 10.64
N ASP A 568 -9.16 -9.71 11.49
CA ASP A 568 -8.71 -9.80 12.88
C ASP A 568 -7.31 -10.44 13.03
N LYS A 569 -6.88 -11.28 12.07
CA LYS A 569 -5.62 -12.06 12.14
C LYS A 569 -4.36 -11.19 12.32
N PRO A 570 -4.11 -10.15 11.49
CA PRO A 570 -2.95 -9.26 11.63
C PRO A 570 -2.85 -8.62 13.01
N PHE A 571 -3.98 -8.20 13.57
CA PHE A 571 -4.03 -7.66 14.93
C PHE A 571 -3.49 -8.67 15.95
N TRP A 572 -4.00 -9.91 15.89
CA TRP A 572 -3.61 -10.96 16.83
C TRP A 572 -2.16 -11.37 16.65
N TRP A 573 -1.67 -11.50 15.43
CA TRP A 573 -0.24 -11.76 15.17
C TRP A 573 0.63 -10.65 15.75
N ALA A 574 0.31 -9.38 15.51
CA ALA A 574 1.05 -8.27 16.10
C ALA A 574 0.99 -8.29 17.64
N HIS A 575 -0.15 -8.61 18.24
CA HIS A 575 -0.28 -8.75 19.69
C HIS A 575 0.65 -9.84 20.26
N PHE A 576 0.72 -11.01 19.62
CA PHE A 576 1.58 -12.11 20.07
C PHE A 576 3.06 -11.87 19.77
N ASP A 577 3.38 -11.22 18.65
CA ASP A 577 4.74 -10.81 18.33
C ASP A 577 5.26 -9.84 19.43
N ARG A 578 4.42 -8.91 19.93
CA ARG A 578 4.80 -8.03 21.06
C ARG A 578 5.07 -8.76 22.38
N LEU A 579 4.40 -9.90 22.62
CA LEU A 579 4.63 -10.73 23.81
C LEU A 579 5.93 -11.53 23.73
N ASN A 580 6.31 -11.97 22.53
CA ASN A 580 7.45 -12.85 22.31
C ASN A 580 8.75 -12.09 21.97
N PHE A 581 8.66 -10.91 21.33
CA PHE A 581 9.83 -10.16 20.86
C PHE A 581 10.19 -8.95 21.75
N PRO A 582 11.47 -8.53 21.79
CA PRO A 582 11.92 -7.36 22.54
C PRO A 582 11.21 -6.06 22.15
N ILE A 583 11.09 -5.11 23.10
CA ILE A 583 10.43 -3.80 22.91
C ILE A 583 10.93 -3.07 21.67
N ASP A 584 12.26 -3.02 21.46
CA ASP A 584 12.88 -2.33 20.32
C ASP A 584 12.36 -2.77 18.94
N GLU A 585 11.73 -3.95 18.80
CA GLU A 585 11.18 -4.43 17.52
C GLU A 585 9.79 -3.87 17.21
N TRP A 586 9.07 -3.39 18.22
CA TRP A 586 7.66 -3.03 18.08
C TRP A 586 7.26 -1.74 18.82
N ALA A 587 8.17 -1.12 19.57
CA ALA A 587 7.93 0.13 20.30
C ALA A 587 7.45 1.24 19.35
N ASP A 588 8.03 1.31 18.15
CA ASP A 588 7.69 2.31 17.13
C ASP A 588 6.39 1.99 16.36
N ASN A 589 5.73 0.87 16.68
CA ASN A 589 4.48 0.50 16.03
C ASN A 589 3.35 1.44 16.44
N THR A 590 2.40 1.64 15.53
CA THR A 590 1.22 2.49 15.76
C THR A 590 0.41 2.02 16.97
N ASP A 591 -0.16 2.98 17.69
CA ASP A 591 -1.04 2.87 18.84
C ASP A 591 -0.40 2.17 20.06
N VAL A 592 0.93 2.21 20.14
CA VAL A 592 1.73 1.69 21.27
C VAL A 592 2.23 2.84 22.14
N PHE A 593 1.89 2.79 23.43
CA PHE A 593 2.41 3.71 24.45
C PHE A 593 3.41 2.96 25.33
N VAL A 594 4.66 3.43 25.40
CA VAL A 594 5.72 2.81 26.20
C VAL A 594 6.07 3.70 27.36
N ALA A 595 6.11 3.15 28.58
CA ALA A 595 6.49 3.91 29.76
C ALA A 595 8.00 4.23 29.76
N ASP A 596 8.36 5.40 30.28
CA ASP A 596 9.77 5.79 30.41
C ASP A 596 10.53 4.81 31.32
N ALA A 597 11.80 4.57 31.01
CA ALA A 597 12.70 3.74 31.83
C ALA A 597 13.04 4.38 33.20
N ALA A 598 12.62 5.62 33.46
CA ALA A 598 12.92 6.33 34.71
C ALA A 598 12.13 5.72 35.90
N PRO A 599 12.76 5.57 37.08
CA PRO A 599 12.04 5.12 38.27
C PRO A 599 10.85 6.04 38.62
N GLY A 600 9.68 5.44 38.83
CA GLY A 600 8.45 6.18 39.18
C GLY A 600 7.58 6.61 38.00
N SER A 601 7.98 6.31 36.75
CA SER A 601 7.16 6.58 35.56
C SER A 601 5.86 5.79 35.53
N VAL A 602 5.75 4.70 36.29
CA VAL A 602 4.49 3.96 36.50
C VAL A 602 4.19 3.89 37.99
N SER A 603 2.97 4.24 38.39
CA SER A 603 2.54 4.26 39.80
C SER A 603 1.05 3.95 39.96
N VAL A 604 0.68 3.36 41.11
CA VAL A 604 -0.72 3.09 41.45
C VAL A 604 -1.33 4.36 42.06
N SER A 605 -2.36 4.92 41.43
CA SER A 605 -3.07 6.10 41.93
C SER A 605 -4.25 5.74 42.83
N VAL A 606 -4.92 4.62 42.54
CA VAL A 606 -5.94 4.03 43.41
C VAL A 606 -5.77 2.52 43.42
N ASP A 607 -5.54 1.94 44.59
CA ASP A 607 -5.37 0.50 44.72
C ASP A 607 -6.71 -0.26 44.54
N TRP A 608 -6.63 -1.60 44.50
CA TRP A 608 -7.76 -2.49 44.31
C TRP A 608 -8.90 -2.19 45.28
N HIS A 609 -10.04 -1.75 44.74
CA HIS A 609 -11.27 -1.49 45.49
C HIS A 609 -12.50 -1.79 44.62
N THR A 610 -13.65 -1.99 45.25
CA THR A 610 -14.93 -2.20 44.55
C THR A 610 -15.84 -0.97 44.78
N PRO A 611 -15.95 -0.05 43.80
CA PRO A 611 -16.89 1.06 43.89
C PRO A 611 -18.35 0.59 44.01
N SER A 612 -19.21 1.44 44.57
CA SER A 612 -20.62 1.13 44.86
C SER A 612 -21.48 0.68 43.65
N LYS A 613 -21.05 0.97 42.41
CA LYS A 613 -21.71 0.55 41.16
C LYS A 613 -20.93 -0.51 40.37
N ALA A 614 -19.75 -0.93 40.84
CA ALA A 614 -18.90 -1.88 40.14
C ALA A 614 -19.15 -3.31 40.62
N ARG A 615 -19.16 -4.27 39.68
CA ARG A 615 -19.34 -5.70 39.98
C ARG A 615 -18.03 -6.43 40.31
N LYS A 616 -16.89 -5.80 40.06
CA LYS A 616 -15.55 -6.37 40.25
C LYS A 616 -14.61 -5.34 40.90
N PRO A 617 -13.65 -5.78 41.73
CA PRO A 617 -12.58 -4.90 42.19
C PRO A 617 -11.79 -4.34 41.01
N GLN A 618 -11.37 -3.08 41.13
CA GLN A 618 -10.63 -2.34 40.11
C GLN A 618 -9.54 -1.48 40.74
N ARG A 619 -8.45 -1.23 40.00
CA ARG A 619 -7.38 -0.30 40.38
C ARG A 619 -7.15 0.74 39.27
N ARG A 620 -6.55 1.87 39.63
CA ARG A 620 -6.09 2.89 38.68
C ARG A 620 -4.57 2.99 38.71
N VAL A 621 -3.96 2.94 37.53
CA VAL A 621 -2.50 3.01 37.36
C VAL A 621 -2.19 4.22 36.47
N ARG A 622 -1.29 5.08 36.93
CA ARG A 622 -0.76 6.22 36.18
C ARG A 622 0.55 5.83 35.51
N MET A 623 0.69 6.16 34.24
CA MET A 623 1.88 5.90 33.43
C MET A 623 2.35 7.18 32.75
N ARG A 624 3.66 7.40 32.75
CA ARG A 624 4.37 8.44 31.99
C ARG A 624 5.27 7.80 30.96
N GLY A 625 5.27 8.35 29.75
CA GLY A 625 5.95 7.76 28.62
C GLY A 625 5.57 8.42 27.31
N GLU A 626 5.83 7.71 26.23
CA GLU A 626 5.67 8.21 24.86
C GLU A 626 4.74 7.29 24.07
N LEU A 627 3.80 7.90 23.33
CA LEU A 627 3.02 7.24 22.29
C LEU A 627 3.81 7.32 20.99
N ALA A 628 4.16 6.18 20.40
CA ALA A 628 4.98 6.17 19.20
C ALA A 628 4.32 6.91 18.02
N ARG A 629 3.17 6.41 17.54
CA ARG A 629 2.38 6.99 16.45
C ARG A 629 0.91 6.58 16.61
N GLY A 630 -0.03 7.36 16.09
CA GLY A 630 -1.45 7.01 16.10
C GLY A 630 -2.22 7.58 17.30
N ASP A 631 -3.30 6.91 17.69
CA ASP A 631 -4.23 7.37 18.73
C ASP A 631 -4.34 6.30 19.83
N LEU A 632 -4.28 6.73 21.09
CA LEU A 632 -4.50 5.81 22.21
C LEU A 632 -6.00 5.54 22.37
N VAL A 633 -6.43 4.35 21.93
CA VAL A 633 -7.83 3.92 22.05
C VAL A 633 -8.25 3.67 23.50
N ARG A 634 -9.56 3.72 23.77
CA ARG A 634 -10.12 3.55 25.11
C ARG A 634 -9.84 2.17 25.72
N ASP A 635 -10.01 1.10 24.96
CA ASP A 635 -9.78 -0.27 25.43
C ASP A 635 -8.43 -0.76 24.92
N VAL A 636 -7.54 -1.15 25.83
CA VAL A 636 -6.14 -1.48 25.57
C VAL A 636 -5.71 -2.78 26.24
N PHE A 637 -4.59 -3.35 25.79
CA PHE A 637 -3.83 -4.34 26.55
C PHE A 637 -2.66 -3.67 27.27
N ALA A 638 -2.59 -3.85 28.58
CA ALA A 638 -1.44 -3.50 29.41
C ALA A 638 -0.44 -4.67 29.45
N LEU A 639 0.81 -4.43 29.06
CA LEU A 639 1.87 -5.43 28.97
C LEU A 639 2.76 -5.43 30.21
N TYR A 640 3.16 -6.63 30.66
CA TYR A 640 3.93 -6.88 31.88
C TYR A 640 5.22 -7.63 31.56
N GLU A 641 6.34 -7.15 32.13
CA GLU A 641 7.63 -7.86 32.07
C GLU A 641 7.64 -9.10 32.99
N ALA A 642 8.55 -10.03 32.70
CA ALA A 642 8.83 -11.13 33.62
C ALA A 642 9.49 -10.60 34.92
N PRO A 643 9.08 -11.06 36.12
CA PRO A 643 8.05 -12.07 36.37
C PRO A 643 6.62 -11.51 36.27
N ALA A 644 5.83 -12.07 35.36
CA ALA A 644 4.47 -11.58 35.10
C ALA A 644 3.46 -11.98 36.20
N PRO A 645 2.29 -11.32 36.28
CA PRO A 645 1.22 -11.71 37.20
C PRO A 645 0.86 -13.20 37.06
N PRO A 646 0.84 -14.00 38.15
CA PRO A 646 0.56 -15.44 38.09
C PRO A 646 -0.79 -15.82 37.48
N SER A 647 -1.74 -14.88 37.46
CA SER A 647 -3.07 -15.07 36.88
C SER A 647 -3.13 -14.85 35.36
N MET A 648 -2.04 -14.35 34.74
CA MET A 648 -1.99 -13.95 33.34
C MET A 648 -1.09 -14.82 32.46
N THR A 649 -0.28 -15.70 33.05
CA THR A 649 0.63 -16.60 32.31
C THR A 649 0.81 -17.93 33.04
N ASP A 650 0.97 -19.01 32.28
CA ASP A 650 1.25 -20.36 32.81
C ASP A 650 2.74 -20.52 33.21
N ASN A 651 3.61 -19.59 32.80
CA ASN A 651 5.01 -19.55 33.17
C ASN A 651 5.41 -18.12 33.60
N PRO A 652 5.82 -17.89 34.87
CA PRO A 652 6.15 -16.57 35.38
C PRO A 652 7.35 -15.92 34.68
N ASP A 653 8.24 -16.71 34.07
CA ASP A 653 9.42 -16.20 33.35
C ASP A 653 9.09 -15.64 31.95
N ARG A 654 7.80 -15.49 31.63
CA ARG A 654 7.30 -14.94 30.37
C ARG A 654 6.58 -13.61 30.59
N ARG A 655 6.55 -12.78 29.55
CA ARG A 655 5.69 -11.58 29.52
C ARG A 655 4.22 -11.97 29.49
N ALA A 656 3.36 -11.04 29.92
CA ALA A 656 1.91 -11.24 29.88
C ALA A 656 1.17 -9.95 29.49
N ALA A 657 -0.09 -10.11 29.08
CA ALA A 657 -0.99 -9.01 28.76
C ALA A 657 -2.28 -9.09 29.59
N GLY A 658 -2.73 -7.94 30.10
CA GLY A 658 -4.02 -7.78 30.78
C GLY A 658 -4.90 -6.72 30.09
N ARG A 659 -6.22 -6.86 30.15
CA ARG A 659 -7.14 -5.84 29.61
C ARG A 659 -7.21 -4.63 30.53
N ALA A 660 -7.09 -3.43 29.98
CA ALA A 660 -7.28 -2.17 30.70
C ALA A 660 -8.15 -1.19 29.89
N THR A 661 -8.70 -0.19 30.57
CA THR A 661 -9.43 0.92 29.94
C THR A 661 -8.71 2.23 30.24
N VAL A 662 -8.32 3.00 29.23
CA VAL A 662 -7.82 4.38 29.40
C VAL A 662 -8.97 5.25 29.88
N VAL A 663 -8.79 5.93 31.02
CA VAL A 663 -9.83 6.77 31.64
C VAL A 663 -9.46 8.25 31.65
N GLU A 664 -8.17 8.58 31.65
CA GLU A 664 -7.66 9.95 31.64
C GLU A 664 -6.37 9.98 30.78
N ALA A 665 -6.20 11.04 30.00
CA ALA A 665 -4.98 11.37 29.25
C ALA A 665 -4.80 12.89 29.30
N ASP A 666 -3.56 13.37 29.41
CA ASP A 666 -3.22 14.78 29.49
C ASP A 666 -3.48 15.52 28.16
N ASP A 667 -3.02 14.95 27.04
CA ASP A 667 -3.35 15.37 25.69
C ASP A 667 -3.83 14.16 24.88
N PRO A 668 -5.09 14.12 24.42
CA PRO A 668 -5.60 13.01 23.61
C PRO A 668 -4.87 12.81 22.27
N ALA A 669 -4.20 13.83 21.73
CA ALA A 669 -3.50 13.75 20.45
C ALA A 669 -2.05 13.27 20.60
N VAL A 670 -1.38 13.61 21.71
CA VAL A 670 0.00 13.21 22.00
C VAL A 670 0.14 12.98 23.51
N PRO A 671 -0.41 11.88 24.05
CA PRO A 671 -0.44 11.69 25.49
C PRO A 671 0.98 11.46 26.05
N THR A 672 1.34 12.20 27.10
CA THR A 672 2.59 12.00 27.85
C THR A 672 2.33 11.43 29.25
N GLU A 673 1.10 11.58 29.74
CA GLU A 673 0.63 10.97 30.99
C GLU A 673 -0.77 10.35 30.79
N VAL A 674 -0.89 9.06 31.10
CA VAL A 674 -2.15 8.31 30.96
C VAL A 674 -2.53 7.61 32.25
N VAL A 675 -3.83 7.54 32.52
CA VAL A 675 -4.39 6.75 33.63
C VAL A 675 -5.23 5.63 33.06
N ILE A 676 -4.85 4.40 33.38
CA ILE A 676 -5.59 3.21 33.02
C ILE A 676 -6.39 2.68 34.22
N LEU A 677 -7.51 2.04 33.92
CA LEU A 677 -8.34 1.32 34.87
C LEU A 677 -8.27 -0.18 34.56
N GLU A 678 -7.81 -0.94 35.55
CA GLU A 678 -7.70 -2.40 35.48
C GLU A 678 -8.75 -3.05 36.38
N ARG A 679 -9.25 -4.22 35.97
CA ARG A 679 -10.27 -4.98 36.71
C ARG A 679 -9.76 -6.39 36.97
N ILE A 680 -10.09 -6.95 38.13
CA ILE A 680 -9.71 -8.35 38.45
C ILE A 680 -10.33 -9.32 37.42
N GLY A 681 -9.54 -10.33 37.05
CA GLY A 681 -9.91 -11.41 36.15
C GLY A 681 -11.01 -12.32 36.71
N SER A 682 -11.31 -13.41 36.01
CA SER A 682 -12.28 -14.43 36.47
C SER A 682 -11.78 -15.29 37.63
N ASP A 683 -10.47 -15.29 37.86
CA ASP A 683 -9.75 -16.01 38.92
C ASP A 683 -9.83 -15.34 40.30
N GLY A 684 -10.18 -14.04 40.34
CA GLY A 684 -10.46 -13.31 41.58
C GLY A 684 -9.24 -12.77 42.33
N ASN A 685 -8.02 -12.96 41.82
CA ASN A 685 -6.79 -12.58 42.53
C ASN A 685 -6.29 -11.18 42.15
N ALA A 686 -5.93 -10.39 43.17
CA ALA A 686 -5.24 -9.12 43.01
C ALA A 686 -3.73 -9.33 42.81
N PHE A 687 -3.06 -8.40 42.12
CA PHE A 687 -1.63 -8.44 41.84
C PHE A 687 -0.98 -7.06 41.97
N HIS A 688 0.35 -7.02 42.11
CA HIS A 688 1.13 -5.79 42.38
C HIS A 688 2.04 -5.35 41.23
N GLN A 689 2.31 -6.22 40.25
CA GLN A 689 3.11 -5.90 39.07
C GLN A 689 2.51 -4.68 38.34
N LEU A 690 3.40 -3.91 37.72
CA LEU A 690 3.06 -2.70 36.96
C LEU A 690 3.31 -2.94 35.47
N PRO A 691 2.45 -2.41 34.60
CA PRO A 691 2.65 -2.52 33.17
C PRO A 691 3.79 -1.62 32.70
N PHE A 692 4.51 -2.03 31.66
CA PHE A 692 5.56 -1.23 31.04
C PHE A 692 5.11 -0.60 29.70
N ALA A 693 4.04 -1.11 29.09
CA ALA A 693 3.50 -0.59 27.84
C ALA A 693 1.97 -0.80 27.74
N LEU A 694 1.33 0.02 26.93
CA LEU A 694 -0.06 -0.13 26.48
C LEU A 694 -0.08 -0.39 24.98
N THR A 695 -0.91 -1.33 24.56
CA THR A 695 -1.07 -1.71 23.15
C THR A 695 -2.55 -1.79 22.79
N PRO A 696 -2.91 -1.78 21.49
CA PRO A 696 -4.31 -1.78 21.05
C PRO A 696 -5.12 -2.94 21.66
N GLY A 697 -6.34 -2.65 22.12
CA GLY A 697 -7.28 -3.65 22.65
C GLY A 697 -7.87 -4.55 21.57
N PRO A 698 -8.59 -5.63 21.94
CA PRO A 698 -9.09 -6.63 21.00
C PRO A 698 -10.04 -6.03 19.94
N PRO A 699 -10.11 -6.61 18.72
CA PRO A 699 -11.01 -6.15 17.66
C PRO A 699 -12.49 -6.18 18.09
N LEU A 700 -13.30 -5.39 17.40
CA LEU A 700 -14.74 -5.34 17.65
C LEU A 700 -15.41 -6.69 17.32
N PRO A 701 -16.36 -7.19 18.13
CA PRO A 701 -17.06 -8.44 17.83
C PRO A 701 -17.88 -8.38 16.52
N THR A 702 -17.62 -9.30 15.60
CA THR A 702 -18.26 -9.34 14.25
C THR A 702 -19.29 -10.47 14.09
N THR A 703 -19.77 -11.08 15.18
CA THR A 703 -20.62 -12.29 15.16
C THR A 703 -21.87 -12.15 14.27
N ALA A 704 -22.65 -11.07 14.41
CA ALA A 704 -23.88 -10.92 13.63
C ALA A 704 -23.62 -10.72 12.12
N LEU A 705 -22.51 -10.05 11.76
CA LEU A 705 -22.10 -9.89 10.36
C LEU A 705 -21.76 -11.25 9.77
N ARG A 706 -20.96 -12.04 10.49
CA ARG A 706 -20.56 -13.40 10.09
C ARG A 706 -21.78 -14.33 9.94
N GLU A 707 -22.72 -14.29 10.88
CA GLU A 707 -23.96 -15.08 10.81
C GLU A 707 -24.84 -14.69 9.61
N SER A 708 -24.94 -13.40 9.29
CA SER A 708 -25.69 -12.93 8.12
C SER A 708 -25.04 -13.37 6.80
N ILE A 709 -23.72 -13.22 6.68
CA ILE A 709 -22.95 -13.70 5.52
C ILE A 709 -23.12 -15.21 5.35
N GLU A 710 -23.06 -15.98 6.44
CA GLU A 710 -23.27 -17.42 6.42
C GLU A 710 -24.67 -17.77 5.88
N SER A 711 -25.71 -17.05 6.33
CA SER A 711 -27.07 -17.23 5.82
C SER A 711 -27.19 -16.92 4.33
N THR A 712 -26.51 -15.87 3.84
CA THR A 712 -26.44 -15.56 2.41
C THR A 712 -25.73 -16.65 1.63
N ALA A 713 -24.60 -17.15 2.14
CA ALA A 713 -23.85 -18.23 1.50
C ALA A 713 -24.66 -19.53 1.40
N ILE A 714 -25.40 -19.90 2.45
CA ILE A 714 -26.33 -21.04 2.43
C ILE A 714 -27.40 -20.86 1.34
N ALA A 715 -27.98 -19.66 1.23
CA ALA A 715 -29.01 -19.38 0.22
C ALA A 715 -28.46 -19.45 -1.22
N VAL A 716 -27.22 -18.99 -1.43
CA VAL A 716 -26.53 -19.09 -2.72
C VAL A 716 -26.24 -20.55 -3.05
N ALA A 717 -25.64 -21.30 -2.13
CA ALA A 717 -25.30 -22.70 -2.32
C ALA A 717 -26.53 -23.57 -2.64
N ALA A 718 -27.64 -23.32 -1.95
CA ALA A 718 -28.91 -24.02 -2.19
C ALA A 718 -29.53 -23.71 -3.57
N GLY A 719 -29.18 -22.58 -4.19
CA GLY A 719 -29.65 -22.18 -5.52
C GLY A 719 -28.81 -22.70 -6.68
N LEU A 720 -27.56 -23.12 -6.44
CA LEU A 720 -26.63 -23.48 -7.51
C LEU A 720 -27.18 -24.60 -8.42
N PRO A 721 -27.01 -24.49 -9.75
CA PRO A 721 -26.18 -23.49 -10.46
C PRO A 721 -26.89 -22.15 -10.75
N GLN A 722 -28.16 -21.97 -10.38
CA GLN A 722 -28.87 -20.70 -10.59
C GLN A 722 -28.73 -19.75 -9.38
N LEU A 723 -28.11 -18.59 -9.60
CA LEU A 723 -27.95 -17.62 -8.52
C LEU A 723 -29.29 -16.98 -8.09
N PRO A 724 -29.49 -16.72 -6.78
CA PRO A 724 -30.67 -16.02 -6.30
C PRO A 724 -30.84 -14.65 -6.95
N ARG A 725 -32.09 -14.30 -7.31
CA ARG A 725 -32.41 -12.97 -7.84
C ARG A 725 -32.54 -11.95 -6.72
N THR A 726 -31.42 -11.39 -6.27
CA THR A 726 -31.36 -10.35 -5.24
C THR A 726 -30.49 -9.17 -5.66
N ALA A 727 -30.60 -8.05 -4.95
CA ALA A 727 -29.81 -6.85 -5.20
C ALA A 727 -28.31 -7.10 -5.04
N MET A 728 -27.92 -7.85 -4.01
CA MET A 728 -26.52 -8.17 -3.77
C MET A 728 -25.93 -9.02 -4.89
N ILE A 729 -26.67 -10.00 -5.42
CA ILE A 729 -26.17 -10.83 -6.51
C ILE A 729 -25.98 -10.01 -7.80
N ASP A 730 -26.89 -9.07 -8.10
CA ASP A 730 -26.70 -8.17 -9.25
C ASP A 730 -25.45 -7.29 -9.11
N VAL A 731 -25.15 -6.81 -7.89
CA VAL A 731 -23.90 -6.09 -7.58
C VAL A 731 -22.68 -6.98 -7.81
N LEU A 732 -22.67 -8.21 -7.27
CA LEU A 732 -21.55 -9.15 -7.42
C LEU A 732 -21.31 -9.56 -8.87
N LEU A 733 -22.38 -9.67 -9.68
CA LEU A 733 -22.29 -9.94 -11.12
C LEU A 733 -21.86 -8.72 -11.94
N ARG A 734 -21.78 -7.52 -11.34
CA ARG A 734 -21.65 -6.23 -12.04
C ARG A 734 -22.70 -6.04 -13.14
N ALA A 735 -23.88 -6.65 -12.95
CA ALA A 735 -24.98 -6.56 -13.89
C ALA A 735 -25.61 -5.16 -13.80
N ALA A 736 -26.18 -4.68 -14.91
CA ALA A 736 -27.01 -3.47 -14.86
C ALA A 736 -28.18 -3.67 -13.86
N PRO A 737 -28.59 -2.62 -13.11
CA PRO A 737 -29.77 -2.65 -12.26
C PRO A 737 -30.97 -3.28 -12.96
N ARG A 738 -31.62 -4.24 -12.30
CA ARG A 738 -32.84 -4.85 -12.85
C ARG A 738 -34.02 -3.93 -12.57
N THR A 739 -34.47 -3.27 -13.63
CA THR A 739 -35.61 -2.36 -13.67
C THR A 739 -36.61 -2.84 -14.73
N LYS A 740 -37.87 -2.40 -14.67
CA LYS A 740 -38.88 -2.73 -15.69
C LYS A 740 -38.68 -1.90 -16.97
N SER A 741 -38.00 -0.77 -16.86
CA SER A 741 -37.69 0.18 -17.92
C SER A 741 -36.23 0.64 -17.84
N ALA A 742 -35.69 1.26 -18.90
CA ALA A 742 -34.33 1.79 -18.88
C ALA A 742 -34.17 2.91 -17.84
N LEU A 743 -32.96 3.08 -17.29
CA LEU A 743 -32.68 4.14 -16.31
C LEU A 743 -33.05 5.53 -16.88
N PRO A 744 -33.93 6.29 -16.22
CA PRO A 744 -34.35 7.61 -16.70
C PRO A 744 -33.20 8.61 -16.64
N ARG A 745 -33.16 9.51 -17.63
CA ARG A 745 -32.19 10.59 -17.80
C ARG A 745 -32.92 11.86 -18.27
N SER A 746 -33.76 12.42 -17.42
CA SER A 746 -34.56 13.62 -17.72
C SER A 746 -33.79 14.93 -17.48
N GLY A 747 -32.67 14.88 -16.77
CA GLY A 747 -31.90 16.04 -16.33
C GLY A 747 -32.29 16.52 -14.93
N ASP A 748 -33.36 15.99 -14.34
CA ASP A 748 -33.66 16.11 -12.91
C ASP A 748 -33.17 14.84 -12.20
N THR A 749 -31.95 14.89 -11.68
CA THR A 749 -31.30 13.74 -11.05
C THR A 749 -32.09 13.18 -9.86
N ILE A 750 -32.79 14.02 -9.10
CA ILE A 750 -33.59 13.56 -7.96
C ILE A 750 -34.80 12.78 -8.49
N ALA A 751 -35.53 13.32 -9.48
CA ALA A 751 -36.66 12.63 -10.08
C ALA A 751 -36.24 11.33 -10.81
N ASP A 752 -35.11 11.34 -11.50
CA ASP A 752 -34.55 10.19 -12.19
C ASP A 752 -34.21 9.07 -11.20
N ILE A 753 -33.47 9.38 -10.12
CA ILE A 753 -33.13 8.39 -9.08
C ILE A 753 -34.38 7.86 -8.37
N THR A 754 -35.35 8.73 -8.04
CA THR A 754 -36.62 8.30 -7.42
C THR A 754 -37.39 7.35 -8.34
N THR A 755 -37.50 7.68 -9.63
CA THR A 755 -38.20 6.86 -10.62
C THR A 755 -37.50 5.52 -10.81
N ALA A 756 -36.16 5.53 -10.95
CA ALA A 756 -35.37 4.31 -11.06
C ALA A 756 -35.53 3.41 -9.84
N ALA A 757 -35.48 3.98 -8.61
CA ALA A 757 -35.65 3.23 -7.38
C ALA A 757 -37.02 2.53 -7.33
N LEU A 758 -38.11 3.23 -7.68
CA LEU A 758 -39.47 2.68 -7.73
C LEU A 758 -39.63 1.56 -8.76
N ASP A 759 -38.77 1.54 -9.79
CA ASP A 759 -38.81 0.57 -10.88
C ASP A 759 -37.97 -0.69 -10.63
N LEU A 760 -37.18 -0.72 -9.55
CA LEU A 760 -36.30 -1.86 -9.21
C LEU A 760 -37.08 -3.15 -8.91
N GLU A 761 -36.57 -4.26 -9.43
CA GLU A 761 -37.08 -5.63 -9.17
C GLU A 761 -36.15 -6.41 -8.23
N SER A 762 -36.15 -6.06 -6.93
CA SER A 762 -35.23 -6.62 -5.93
C SER A 762 -33.76 -6.50 -6.39
N SER A 763 -33.36 -5.28 -6.72
CA SER A 763 -32.07 -4.95 -7.34
C SER A 763 -31.40 -3.76 -6.64
N TYR A 764 -30.31 -3.26 -7.19
CA TYR A 764 -29.57 -2.12 -6.65
C TYR A 764 -29.69 -0.90 -7.55
N LEU A 765 -29.38 0.27 -7.01
CA LEU A 765 -29.08 1.48 -7.77
C LEU A 765 -27.79 2.10 -7.22
N ALA A 766 -26.82 2.39 -8.09
CA ALA A 766 -25.57 3.03 -7.70
C ALA A 766 -25.59 4.53 -8.04
N VAL A 767 -25.09 5.35 -7.13
CA VAL A 767 -24.92 6.80 -7.29
C VAL A 767 -23.50 7.16 -6.88
N HIS A 768 -22.67 7.44 -7.88
CA HIS A 768 -21.33 7.95 -7.69
C HIS A 768 -21.41 9.47 -7.64
N GLY A 769 -21.21 10.03 -6.44
CA GLY A 769 -21.12 11.47 -6.27
C GLY A 769 -19.71 11.91 -5.90
N PRO A 770 -19.03 12.66 -6.77
CA PRO A 770 -17.78 13.36 -6.44
C PRO A 770 -17.90 14.40 -5.30
N PRO A 771 -16.81 15.09 -4.91
CA PRO A 771 -16.84 16.13 -3.89
C PRO A 771 -17.68 17.35 -4.29
N GLY A 772 -18.54 17.80 -3.37
CA GLY A 772 -19.34 19.02 -3.55
C GLY A 772 -20.55 18.87 -4.48
N THR A 773 -20.88 17.67 -4.95
CA THR A 773 -22.01 17.40 -5.86
C THR A 773 -23.36 17.29 -5.17
N GLY A 774 -23.40 17.46 -3.85
CA GLY A 774 -24.64 17.41 -3.08
C GLY A 774 -25.19 16.00 -2.84
N LYS A 775 -24.35 14.96 -2.84
CA LYS A 775 -24.72 13.56 -2.51
C LYS A 775 -25.79 13.43 -1.40
N THR A 776 -25.49 13.95 -0.21
CA THR A 776 -26.38 13.87 0.96
C THR A 776 -27.69 14.62 0.73
N TYR A 777 -27.66 15.77 0.04
CA TYR A 777 -28.85 16.53 -0.32
C TYR A 777 -29.74 15.74 -1.30
N THR A 778 -29.15 15.19 -2.37
CA THR A 778 -29.84 14.37 -3.36
C THR A 778 -30.46 13.14 -2.71
N ALA A 779 -29.70 12.42 -1.88
CA ALA A 779 -30.18 11.25 -1.16
C ALA A 779 -31.32 11.57 -0.19
N ALA A 780 -31.18 12.64 0.60
CA ALA A 780 -32.22 13.08 1.52
C ALA A 780 -33.54 13.42 0.80
N ALA A 781 -33.46 14.12 -0.34
CA ALA A 781 -34.62 14.42 -1.16
C ALA A 781 -35.28 13.15 -1.72
N VAL A 782 -34.49 12.22 -2.27
CA VAL A 782 -34.98 10.93 -2.79
C VAL A 782 -35.65 10.12 -1.68
N ILE A 783 -34.99 9.94 -0.53
CA ILE A 783 -35.51 9.19 0.62
C ILE A 783 -36.82 9.81 1.10
N THR A 784 -36.86 11.14 1.25
CA THR A 784 -38.06 11.84 1.72
C THR A 784 -39.23 11.56 0.78
N ARG A 785 -39.06 11.71 -0.55
CA ARG A 785 -40.11 11.43 -1.53
C ARG A 785 -40.59 9.97 -1.48
N LEU A 786 -39.68 9.01 -1.43
CA LEU A 786 -40.03 7.58 -1.32
C LEU A 786 -40.85 7.30 -0.04
N VAL A 787 -40.47 7.90 1.08
CA VAL A 787 -41.14 7.70 2.38
C VAL A 787 -42.49 8.43 2.45
N THR A 788 -42.59 9.65 1.93
CA THR A 788 -43.81 10.48 2.03
C THR A 788 -44.83 10.15 0.95
N GLU A 789 -44.39 9.96 -0.30
CA GLU A 789 -45.28 9.76 -1.46
C GLU A 789 -45.62 8.28 -1.68
N HIS A 790 -44.72 7.36 -1.33
CA HIS A 790 -44.88 5.93 -1.60
C HIS A 790 -44.91 5.05 -0.35
N GLY A 791 -44.74 5.62 0.83
CA GLY A 791 -44.79 4.88 2.09
C GLY A 791 -43.67 3.86 2.24
N TRP A 792 -42.49 4.10 1.65
CA TRP A 792 -41.38 3.16 1.76
C TRP A 792 -40.78 3.13 3.16
N ARG A 793 -40.29 1.95 3.54
CA ARG A 793 -39.47 1.74 4.75
C ARG A 793 -38.02 1.70 4.33
N VAL A 794 -37.26 2.70 4.79
CA VAL A 794 -35.88 2.92 4.36
C VAL A 794 -34.92 2.72 5.54
N GLY A 795 -33.87 1.95 5.32
CA GLY A 795 -32.73 1.87 6.24
C GLY A 795 -31.57 2.76 5.75
N VAL A 796 -30.84 3.35 6.68
CA VAL A 796 -29.58 4.09 6.42
C VAL A 796 -28.45 3.45 7.21
N VAL A 797 -27.43 2.98 6.50
CA VAL A 797 -26.21 2.39 7.07
C VAL A 797 -24.97 3.06 6.49
N ALA A 798 -23.93 3.20 7.30
CA ALA A 798 -22.61 3.68 6.90
C ALA A 798 -21.54 3.11 7.83
N GLN A 799 -20.26 3.41 7.57
CA GLN A 799 -19.12 3.01 8.41
C GLN A 799 -19.14 3.67 9.80
N SER A 800 -19.66 4.89 9.92
CA SER A 800 -19.64 5.66 11.17
C SER A 800 -21.04 6.11 11.61
N HIS A 801 -21.24 6.23 12.92
CA HIS A 801 -22.47 6.82 13.46
C HIS A 801 -22.71 8.25 12.97
N ALA A 802 -21.65 9.06 12.90
CA ALA A 802 -21.74 10.45 12.46
C ALA A 802 -22.25 10.56 11.01
N THR A 803 -21.80 9.69 10.10
CA THR A 803 -22.28 9.65 8.71
C THR A 803 -23.76 9.33 8.65
N VAL A 804 -24.22 8.31 9.40
CA VAL A 804 -25.65 7.97 9.47
C VAL A 804 -26.47 9.15 9.99
N GLU A 805 -26.05 9.74 11.11
CA GLU A 805 -26.73 10.86 11.76
C GLU A 805 -26.83 12.08 10.83
N ASN A 806 -25.76 12.41 10.10
CA ASN A 806 -25.78 13.50 9.12
C ASN A 806 -26.84 13.31 8.02
N LEU A 807 -27.01 12.07 7.52
CA LEU A 807 -28.04 11.80 6.51
C LEU A 807 -29.45 11.80 7.14
N LEU A 808 -29.62 11.34 8.39
CA LEU A 808 -30.90 11.45 9.10
C LEU A 808 -31.32 12.92 9.29
N ASP A 809 -30.39 13.79 9.70
CA ASP A 809 -30.64 15.22 9.83
C ASP A 809 -31.01 15.84 8.47
N ALA A 810 -30.28 15.49 7.40
CA ALA A 810 -30.58 15.97 6.07
C ALA A 810 -31.96 15.53 5.57
N VAL A 811 -32.40 14.31 5.90
CA VAL A 811 -33.75 13.81 5.60
C VAL A 811 -34.83 14.60 6.36
N ILE A 812 -34.58 14.95 7.62
CA ILE A 812 -35.50 15.79 8.40
C ILE A 812 -35.54 17.21 7.80
N ASP A 813 -34.39 17.76 7.39
CA ASP A 813 -34.29 19.07 6.74
C ASP A 813 -34.96 19.10 5.36
N ALA A 814 -34.98 17.97 4.66
CA ALA A 814 -35.73 17.79 3.42
C ALA A 814 -37.26 17.70 3.63
N GLY A 815 -37.73 17.67 4.89
CA GLY A 815 -39.13 17.78 5.25
C GLY A 815 -39.78 16.51 5.81
N LEU A 816 -39.01 15.45 6.09
CA LEU A 816 -39.57 14.27 6.76
C LEU A 816 -39.86 14.55 8.24
N GLU A 817 -41.03 14.14 8.71
CA GLU A 817 -41.41 14.30 10.12
C GLU A 817 -40.46 13.54 11.06
N PRO A 818 -39.87 14.19 12.08
CA PRO A 818 -39.01 13.57 13.10
C PRO A 818 -39.51 12.26 13.70
N GLY A 819 -40.82 12.14 13.94
CA GLY A 819 -41.43 10.94 14.52
C GLY A 819 -41.37 9.70 13.62
N ARG A 820 -41.07 9.87 12.33
CA ARG A 820 -40.90 8.79 11.34
C ARG A 820 -39.43 8.39 11.15
N VAL A 821 -38.52 8.99 11.93
CA VAL A 821 -37.09 8.71 11.89
C VAL A 821 -36.66 8.14 13.24
N ALA A 822 -35.98 6.99 13.24
CA ALA A 822 -35.47 6.39 14.48
C ALA A 822 -34.04 5.85 14.34
N LYS A 823 -33.30 5.89 15.45
CA LYS A 823 -31.96 5.32 15.53
C LYS A 823 -31.65 4.92 16.97
N LYS A 824 -30.84 3.87 17.12
CA LYS A 824 -30.35 3.46 18.44
C LYS A 824 -29.54 4.56 19.12
N LYS A 825 -29.78 4.75 20.43
CA LYS A 825 -29.04 5.69 21.27
C LYS A 825 -27.53 5.57 21.12
N TYR A 826 -26.87 6.69 20.85
CA TYR A 826 -25.43 6.85 20.74
C TYR A 826 -25.03 8.23 21.29
N ASP A 827 -23.74 8.48 21.51
CA ASP A 827 -23.20 9.66 22.19
C ASP A 827 -23.36 10.97 21.38
N HIS A 828 -24.62 11.36 21.14
CA HIS A 828 -25.02 12.55 20.40
C HIS A 828 -25.87 13.47 21.28
N HIS A 829 -25.61 14.77 21.24
CA HIS A 829 -26.31 15.74 22.07
C HIS A 829 -27.60 16.21 21.37
N ALA A 830 -28.76 15.92 21.97
CA ALA A 830 -30.09 16.38 21.52
C ALA A 830 -30.47 15.93 20.08
N PRO A 831 -30.59 14.61 19.83
CA PRO A 831 -30.98 14.09 18.52
C PRO A 831 -32.38 14.58 18.09
N ARG A 832 -32.53 14.85 16.80
CA ARG A 832 -33.81 15.27 16.19
C ARG A 832 -34.73 14.11 15.82
N TRP A 833 -34.22 12.89 15.82
CA TRP A 833 -34.96 11.65 15.56
C TRP A 833 -35.40 10.96 16.86
N GLN A 834 -36.25 9.94 16.77
CA GLN A 834 -36.62 9.11 17.91
C GLN A 834 -35.45 8.19 18.31
N GLU A 835 -34.97 8.32 19.54
CA GLU A 835 -34.04 7.35 20.11
C GLU A 835 -34.78 6.09 20.52
N ILE A 836 -34.27 4.94 20.07
CA ILE A 836 -34.82 3.62 20.39
C ILE A 836 -33.75 2.69 20.95
N ASP A 837 -34.16 1.63 21.64
CA ASP A 837 -33.27 0.52 21.99
C ASP A 837 -33.12 -0.45 20.81
N GLY A 838 -32.04 -1.23 20.81
CA GLY A 838 -31.75 -2.18 19.73
C GLY A 838 -32.85 -3.24 19.54
N SER A 839 -33.62 -3.57 20.57
CA SER A 839 -34.75 -4.49 20.50
C SER A 839 -36.05 -3.87 19.96
N GLU A 840 -36.10 -2.54 19.80
CA GLU A 840 -37.32 -1.82 19.43
C GLU A 840 -37.45 -1.56 17.92
N TYR A 841 -36.38 -1.77 17.14
CA TYR A 841 -36.42 -1.64 15.68
C TYR A 841 -37.60 -2.40 15.02
N PRO A 842 -37.88 -3.69 15.32
CA PRO A 842 -38.98 -4.40 14.68
C PRO A 842 -40.35 -3.75 14.96
N ALA A 843 -40.53 -3.25 16.18
CA ALA A 843 -41.77 -2.59 16.59
C ALA A 843 -41.94 -1.25 15.87
N PHE A 844 -40.87 -0.44 15.79
CA PHE A 844 -40.87 0.84 15.08
C PHE A 844 -41.17 0.68 13.58
N ILE A 845 -40.49 -0.25 12.89
CA ILE A 845 -40.72 -0.52 11.46
C ILE A 845 -42.16 -0.97 11.22
N SER A 846 -42.72 -1.80 12.10
CA SER A 846 -44.09 -2.32 11.96
C SER A 846 -45.16 -1.28 12.25
N ALA A 847 -44.88 -0.33 13.14
CA ALA A 847 -45.83 0.72 13.53
C ALA A 847 -46.01 1.80 12.45
N HIS A 848 -45.09 1.92 11.49
CA HIS A 848 -45.10 2.96 10.48
C HIS A 848 -45.35 2.40 9.07
N ALA A 849 -46.22 3.08 8.30
CA ALA A 849 -46.43 2.75 6.90
C ALA A 849 -45.15 3.00 6.09
N GLY A 850 -44.53 4.17 6.24
CA GLY A 850 -43.18 4.46 5.77
C GLY A 850 -42.36 5.20 6.84
N CYS A 851 -41.07 4.90 6.93
CA CYS A 851 -40.18 5.43 7.96
C CYS A 851 -38.72 5.35 7.51
N VAL A 852 -37.84 6.02 8.26
CA VAL A 852 -36.39 5.92 8.11
C VAL A 852 -35.79 5.40 9.41
N ILE A 853 -34.98 4.35 9.31
CA ILE A 853 -34.20 3.86 10.44
C ILE A 853 -32.70 3.99 10.17
N GLY A 854 -31.94 4.51 11.13
CA GLY A 854 -30.48 4.58 11.05
C GLY A 854 -29.82 3.54 11.96
N GLY A 855 -28.67 3.01 11.56
CA GLY A 855 -27.93 2.02 12.35
C GLY A 855 -26.56 1.70 11.77
N THR A 856 -25.79 0.91 12.50
CA THR A 856 -24.50 0.36 12.04
C THR A 856 -24.71 -0.91 11.23
N ALA A 857 -23.68 -1.39 10.55
CA ALA A 857 -23.74 -2.67 9.84
C ALA A 857 -24.14 -3.84 10.78
N TRP A 858 -23.78 -3.77 12.06
CA TRP A 858 -24.19 -4.75 13.06
C TRP A 858 -25.71 -4.74 13.34
N ASP A 859 -26.35 -3.58 13.27
CA ASP A 859 -27.80 -3.47 13.47
C ASP A 859 -28.56 -4.11 12.29
N PHE A 860 -28.12 -3.83 11.05
CA PHE A 860 -28.77 -4.33 9.83
C PHE A 860 -28.44 -5.79 9.51
N ALA A 861 -27.29 -6.31 9.96
CA ALA A 861 -26.98 -7.74 9.86
C ALA A 861 -27.70 -8.59 10.92
N ASN A 862 -28.26 -7.97 11.97
CA ASN A 862 -28.92 -8.69 13.05
C ASN A 862 -30.42 -8.89 12.76
N ALA A 863 -30.81 -10.11 12.38
CA ALA A 863 -32.18 -10.46 12.03
C ALA A 863 -33.22 -10.25 13.16
N ASN A 864 -32.78 -10.19 14.43
CA ASN A 864 -33.68 -9.88 15.56
C ASN A 864 -33.97 -8.39 15.70
N ARG A 865 -33.15 -7.53 15.08
CA ARG A 865 -33.33 -6.06 15.07
C ARG A 865 -34.00 -5.60 13.81
N VAL A 866 -33.42 -5.95 12.67
CA VAL A 866 -33.96 -5.63 11.35
C VAL A 866 -34.27 -6.96 10.66
N PRO A 867 -35.54 -7.41 10.69
CA PRO A 867 -35.90 -8.67 10.08
C PRO A 867 -35.58 -8.68 8.58
N PRO A 868 -35.17 -9.83 8.00
CA PRO A 868 -34.85 -9.90 6.58
C PRO A 868 -36.00 -9.41 5.69
N ARG A 869 -35.67 -8.57 4.69
CA ARG A 869 -36.61 -7.94 3.76
C ARG A 869 -37.74 -7.14 4.42
N SER A 870 -37.54 -6.66 5.65
CA SER A 870 -38.50 -5.78 6.33
C SER A 870 -38.49 -4.34 5.79
N LEU A 871 -37.42 -3.98 5.07
CA LEU A 871 -37.23 -2.68 4.41
C LEU A 871 -37.42 -2.80 2.90
N ASP A 872 -37.97 -1.76 2.28
CA ASP A 872 -38.07 -1.64 0.83
C ASP A 872 -36.72 -1.26 0.21
N LEU A 873 -35.97 -0.41 0.91
CA LEU A 873 -34.67 0.11 0.49
C LEU A 873 -33.68 0.17 1.65
N LEU A 874 -32.45 -0.28 1.43
CA LEU A 874 -31.30 0.02 2.28
C LEU A 874 -30.37 1.00 1.54
N VAL A 875 -30.18 2.18 2.11
CA VAL A 875 -29.22 3.18 1.65
C VAL A 875 -27.91 2.93 2.36
N ILE A 876 -26.88 2.61 1.58
CA ILE A 876 -25.50 2.50 2.06
C ILE A 876 -24.83 3.83 1.71
N ASP A 877 -24.70 4.71 2.70
CA ASP A 877 -23.99 5.98 2.55
C ASP A 877 -22.48 5.77 2.74
N GLU A 878 -21.68 6.57 2.04
CA GLU A 878 -20.25 6.36 1.83
C GLU A 878 -19.92 4.93 1.35
N ALA A 879 -20.71 4.42 0.38
CA ALA A 879 -20.52 3.11 -0.25
C ALA A 879 -19.16 2.95 -0.97
N GLY A 880 -18.42 4.04 -1.20
CA GLY A 880 -17.01 4.02 -1.64
C GLY A 880 -16.03 3.55 -0.55
N GLN A 881 -16.47 3.52 0.70
CA GLN A 881 -15.72 3.04 1.87
C GLN A 881 -16.38 1.80 2.51
N PHE A 882 -17.45 1.26 1.94
CA PHE A 882 -18.21 0.14 2.51
C PHE A 882 -17.91 -1.14 1.73
N CYS A 883 -17.07 -2.02 2.29
CA CYS A 883 -16.60 -3.23 1.60
C CYS A 883 -17.74 -4.17 1.17
N LEU A 884 -17.47 -4.99 0.15
CA LEU A 884 -18.41 -6.00 -0.34
C LEU A 884 -18.82 -6.99 0.76
N ALA A 885 -17.91 -7.42 1.63
CA ALA A 885 -18.25 -8.33 2.75
C ALA A 885 -19.32 -7.73 3.68
N ASN A 886 -19.16 -6.48 4.09
CA ASN A 886 -20.15 -5.78 4.89
C ASN A 886 -21.45 -5.55 4.11
N THR A 887 -21.35 -5.25 2.81
CA THR A 887 -22.52 -5.10 1.93
C THR A 887 -23.33 -6.40 1.87
N ILE A 888 -22.68 -7.55 1.68
CA ILE A 888 -23.28 -8.88 1.73
C ILE A 888 -23.96 -9.12 3.08
N ALA A 889 -23.32 -8.72 4.19
CA ALA A 889 -23.87 -8.90 5.53
C ALA A 889 -25.14 -8.09 5.80
N VAL A 890 -25.26 -6.87 5.26
CA VAL A 890 -26.42 -5.99 5.54
C VAL A 890 -27.52 -6.09 4.49
N ALA A 891 -27.20 -6.52 3.26
CA ALA A 891 -28.14 -6.61 2.15
C ALA A 891 -29.44 -7.40 2.46
N PRO A 892 -29.43 -8.49 3.25
CA PRO A 892 -30.65 -9.23 3.60
C PRO A 892 -31.73 -8.41 4.30
N ALA A 893 -31.39 -7.27 4.93
CA ALA A 893 -32.35 -6.40 5.61
C ALA A 893 -33.40 -5.78 4.67
N ALA A 894 -33.09 -5.62 3.39
CA ALA A 894 -33.94 -4.90 2.43
C ALA A 894 -34.19 -5.66 1.12
N ARG A 895 -35.17 -5.20 0.35
CA ARG A 895 -35.44 -5.70 -1.00
C ARG A 895 -34.51 -5.08 -2.05
N ASN A 896 -34.28 -3.78 -1.94
CA ASN A 896 -33.44 -3.01 -2.86
C ASN A 896 -32.28 -2.32 -2.12
N LEU A 897 -31.21 -2.00 -2.84
CA LEU A 897 -30.06 -1.26 -2.33
C LEU A 897 -29.89 0.07 -3.07
N LEU A 898 -29.56 1.14 -2.34
CA LEU A 898 -29.04 2.39 -2.92
C LEU A 898 -27.61 2.57 -2.42
N LEU A 899 -26.65 2.44 -3.33
CA LEU A 899 -25.22 2.60 -3.05
C LEU A 899 -24.84 4.05 -3.35
N LEU A 900 -24.54 4.84 -2.32
CA LEU A 900 -24.20 6.25 -2.45
C LEU A 900 -22.79 6.50 -1.92
N GLY A 901 -21.91 7.08 -2.72
CA GLY A 901 -20.57 7.41 -2.25
C GLY A 901 -19.63 7.86 -3.35
N ASP A 902 -18.35 7.79 -3.04
CA ASP A 902 -17.27 8.19 -3.93
C ASP A 902 -16.08 7.21 -3.78
N PRO A 903 -15.89 6.26 -4.71
CA PRO A 903 -14.79 5.31 -4.64
C PRO A 903 -13.42 5.96 -4.91
N GLN A 904 -13.40 7.19 -5.44
CA GLN A 904 -12.16 7.94 -5.70
C GLN A 904 -11.70 8.78 -4.50
N GLN A 905 -12.45 8.75 -3.38
CA GLN A 905 -12.00 9.29 -2.08
C GLN A 905 -11.30 8.19 -1.25
N LEU A 906 -10.89 8.51 -0.01
CA LEU A 906 -10.12 7.60 0.84
C LEU A 906 -10.84 6.23 0.94
N PRO A 907 -10.18 5.11 0.58
CA PRO A 907 -10.77 3.78 0.72
C PRO A 907 -10.80 3.36 2.20
N GLN A 908 -11.56 2.31 2.50
CA GLN A 908 -11.44 1.62 3.78
C GLN A 908 -10.04 0.98 3.89
N VAL A 909 -9.41 1.12 5.05
CA VAL A 909 -8.16 0.40 5.32
C VAL A 909 -8.50 -1.05 5.65
N SER A 910 -8.14 -1.95 4.74
CA SER A 910 -8.13 -3.40 4.96
C SER A 910 -6.82 -3.82 5.58
N GLN A 911 -6.85 -4.68 6.61
CA GLN A 911 -5.63 -5.19 7.26
C GLN A 911 -5.31 -6.62 6.83
N GLY A 912 -6.33 -7.39 6.48
CA GLY A 912 -6.23 -8.78 6.06
C GLY A 912 -5.92 -8.93 4.58
N THR A 913 -5.49 -10.13 4.21
CA THR A 913 -5.36 -10.56 2.80
C THR A 913 -6.51 -11.49 2.47
N HIS A 914 -7.19 -11.26 1.35
CA HIS A 914 -8.36 -12.01 0.94
C HIS A 914 -8.13 -12.71 -0.41
N PRO A 915 -8.78 -13.88 -0.63
CA PRO A 915 -8.62 -14.62 -1.88
C PRO A 915 -9.36 -14.01 -3.07
N GLU A 916 -10.36 -13.17 -2.76
CA GLU A 916 -11.14 -12.40 -3.71
C GLU A 916 -11.20 -10.95 -3.19
N PRO A 917 -11.41 -9.95 -4.05
CA PRO A 917 -11.45 -8.53 -3.69
C PRO A 917 -12.74 -8.15 -2.93
N VAL A 918 -13.05 -8.88 -1.85
CA VAL A 918 -14.24 -8.72 -1.03
C VAL A 918 -14.10 -7.58 0.00
N ASP A 919 -12.88 -7.10 0.17
CA ASP A 919 -12.50 -5.89 0.91
C ASP A 919 -12.67 -4.61 0.10
N THR A 920 -12.74 -4.72 -1.23
CA THR A 920 -13.11 -3.60 -2.12
C THR A 920 -14.52 -3.09 -1.80
N SER A 921 -14.73 -1.79 -1.94
CA SER A 921 -16.03 -1.18 -1.71
C SER A 921 -17.05 -1.59 -2.79
N ALA A 922 -18.33 -1.68 -2.44
CA ALA A 922 -19.37 -2.07 -3.40
C ALA A 922 -19.44 -1.12 -4.61
N LEU A 923 -19.14 0.17 -4.41
CA LEU A 923 -19.16 1.15 -5.49
C LEU A 923 -17.91 1.06 -6.36
N ASP A 924 -16.73 0.81 -5.78
CA ASP A 924 -15.49 0.60 -6.52
C ASP A 924 -15.55 -0.68 -7.37
N TRP A 925 -16.14 -1.74 -6.81
CA TRP A 925 -16.42 -2.98 -7.54
C TRP A 925 -17.26 -2.74 -8.80
N LEU A 926 -18.23 -1.82 -8.76
CA LEU A 926 -19.10 -1.48 -9.89
C LEU A 926 -18.45 -0.51 -10.88
N VAL A 927 -17.44 0.26 -10.46
CA VAL A 927 -16.64 1.13 -11.32
C VAL A 927 -15.67 0.32 -12.17
N ASP A 928 -15.25 -0.87 -11.71
CA ASP A 928 -14.59 -1.89 -12.55
C ASP A 928 -13.30 -1.39 -13.23
N GLY A 929 -12.40 -0.84 -12.41
CA GLY A 929 -11.09 -0.33 -12.85
C GLY A 929 -11.14 1.01 -13.59
N GLN A 930 -12.32 1.55 -13.91
CA GLN A 930 -12.49 2.92 -14.39
C GLN A 930 -12.32 3.93 -13.23
N ARG A 931 -12.37 5.24 -13.50
CA ARG A 931 -12.43 6.24 -12.43
C ARG A 931 -13.86 6.70 -12.14
N THR A 932 -14.77 6.54 -13.09
CA THR A 932 -16.16 6.96 -12.98
C THR A 932 -17.14 5.80 -13.17
N LEU A 933 -18.37 5.95 -12.66
CA LEU A 933 -19.37 4.87 -12.75
C LEU A 933 -19.89 4.77 -14.19
N PRO A 934 -19.98 3.56 -14.78
CA PRO A 934 -20.63 3.35 -16.07
C PRO A 934 -22.12 3.73 -16.03
N ASP A 935 -22.61 4.38 -17.09
CA ASP A 935 -23.95 4.95 -17.14
C ASP A 935 -25.07 3.90 -17.10
N GLU A 936 -24.78 2.67 -17.53
CA GLU A 936 -25.68 1.52 -17.46
C GLU A 936 -25.78 0.91 -16.05
N ARG A 937 -24.85 1.24 -15.15
CA ARG A 937 -24.82 0.71 -13.76
C ARG A 937 -25.40 1.69 -12.73
N GLY A 938 -25.60 2.96 -13.10
CA GLY A 938 -26.20 3.95 -12.22
C GLY A 938 -25.93 5.40 -12.62
N TYR A 939 -25.93 6.30 -11.63
CA TYR A 939 -25.82 7.74 -11.85
C TYR A 939 -24.48 8.29 -11.38
N PHE A 940 -23.80 9.03 -12.25
CA PHE A 940 -22.65 9.87 -11.90
C PHE A 940 -23.13 11.32 -11.71
N LEU A 941 -22.87 11.93 -10.55
CA LEU A 941 -23.22 13.32 -10.30
C LEU A 941 -22.09 14.22 -10.82
N ASP A 942 -22.28 14.81 -12.00
CA ASP A 942 -21.25 15.55 -12.73
C ASP A 942 -21.10 17.03 -12.32
N LEU A 943 -21.99 17.57 -11.50
CA LEU A 943 -21.99 19.00 -11.12
C LEU A 943 -21.61 19.25 -9.65
N SER A 944 -20.49 19.93 -9.40
CA SER A 944 -20.04 20.38 -8.09
C SER A 944 -20.49 21.81 -7.77
N TYR A 945 -21.08 21.99 -6.59
CA TYR A 945 -21.46 23.28 -6.02
C TYR A 945 -20.38 23.86 -5.10
N ARG A 946 -19.29 23.12 -4.85
CA ARG A 946 -18.24 23.51 -3.91
C ARG A 946 -17.06 24.21 -4.56
N MET A 947 -16.60 23.81 -5.74
CA MET A 947 -15.28 24.22 -6.23
C MET A 947 -15.39 25.32 -7.29
N HIS A 948 -14.50 26.31 -7.25
CA HIS A 948 -14.28 27.20 -8.39
C HIS A 948 -13.85 26.36 -9.61
N PRO A 949 -14.23 26.72 -10.86
CA PRO A 949 -13.92 25.93 -12.06
C PRO A 949 -12.45 25.50 -12.19
N ALA A 950 -11.51 26.37 -11.85
CA ALA A 950 -10.07 26.06 -11.90
C ALA A 950 -9.64 24.97 -10.90
N VAL A 951 -10.22 24.92 -9.69
CA VAL A 951 -9.94 23.84 -8.72
C VAL A 951 -10.64 22.56 -9.16
N CYS A 952 -11.89 22.69 -9.62
CA CYS A 952 -12.69 21.56 -10.07
C CYS A 952 -12.06 20.85 -11.27
N ALA A 953 -11.49 21.59 -12.23
CA ALA A 953 -10.82 21.01 -13.39
C ALA A 953 -9.62 20.14 -12.98
N ALA A 954 -8.79 20.61 -12.05
CA ALA A 954 -7.65 19.86 -11.53
C ALA A 954 -8.08 18.56 -10.82
N VAL A 955 -9.12 18.63 -9.98
CA VAL A 955 -9.71 17.46 -9.31
C VAL A 955 -10.35 16.50 -10.32
N SER A 956 -11.03 17.04 -11.34
CA SER A 956 -11.73 16.29 -12.38
C SER A 956 -10.76 15.48 -13.24
N GLU A 957 -9.64 16.08 -13.66
CA GLU A 957 -8.62 15.36 -14.43
C GLU A 957 -7.93 14.28 -13.57
N LEU A 958 -7.57 14.62 -12.33
CA LEU A 958 -6.88 13.70 -11.42
C LEU A 958 -7.72 12.44 -11.16
N SER A 959 -9.02 12.59 -10.89
CA SER A 959 -9.84 11.54 -10.28
C SER A 959 -11.12 11.18 -11.01
N TYR A 960 -11.58 11.96 -11.99
CA TYR A 960 -12.93 11.80 -12.57
C TYR A 960 -12.97 11.88 -14.10
N GLU A 961 -11.84 11.63 -14.79
CA GLU A 961 -11.77 11.56 -16.26
C GLU A 961 -12.30 12.82 -16.95
N GLY A 962 -12.18 13.99 -16.31
CA GLY A 962 -12.71 15.24 -16.84
C GLY A 962 -14.24 15.38 -16.76
N ARG A 963 -14.98 14.38 -16.27
CA ARG A 963 -16.45 14.36 -16.20
C ARG A 963 -17.03 15.24 -15.09
N LEU A 964 -16.23 15.64 -14.09
CA LEU A 964 -16.69 16.52 -13.01
C LEU A 964 -16.55 18.00 -13.41
N HIS A 965 -17.64 18.74 -13.30
CA HIS A 965 -17.74 20.16 -13.65
C HIS A 965 -18.25 21.00 -12.48
N SER A 966 -18.04 22.31 -12.55
CA SER A 966 -18.56 23.25 -11.56
C SER A 966 -19.89 23.86 -12.01
N VAL A 967 -20.79 24.10 -11.06
CA VAL A 967 -21.98 24.94 -11.28
C VAL A 967 -21.54 26.40 -11.38
N THR A 968 -21.20 26.83 -12.60
CA THR A 968 -20.55 28.12 -12.85
C THR A 968 -21.39 29.32 -12.42
N GLU A 969 -22.73 29.23 -12.44
CA GLU A 969 -23.62 30.29 -12.00
C GLU A 969 -23.43 30.65 -10.53
N ARG A 970 -22.88 29.72 -9.73
CA ARG A 970 -22.56 29.94 -8.31
C ARG A 970 -21.06 30.08 -8.10
N THR A 971 -20.28 29.09 -8.50
CA THR A 971 -18.90 28.99 -8.02
C THR A 971 -17.93 29.89 -8.77
N ALA A 972 -18.27 30.33 -10.00
CA ALA A 972 -17.43 31.24 -10.78
C ALA A 972 -17.50 32.69 -10.29
N ALA A 973 -18.46 33.04 -9.43
CA ALA A 973 -18.56 34.35 -8.80
C ALA A 973 -17.52 34.57 -7.69
N ARG A 974 -16.90 33.49 -7.20
CA ARG A 974 -15.96 33.55 -6.10
C ARG A 974 -14.65 34.23 -6.50
N ARG A 975 -14.14 35.13 -5.67
CA ARG A 975 -12.92 35.90 -5.94
C ARG A 975 -12.15 36.15 -4.64
N LEU A 976 -10.83 36.03 -4.70
CA LEU A 976 -9.93 36.42 -3.63
C LEU A 976 -8.89 37.40 -4.18
N ASP A 977 -8.87 38.63 -3.67
CA ASP A 977 -7.90 39.63 -4.11
C ASP A 977 -6.46 39.17 -3.85
N GLY A 978 -5.59 39.26 -4.86
CA GLY A 978 -4.18 38.89 -4.75
C GLY A 978 -3.90 37.38 -4.76
N CYS A 979 -4.88 36.55 -5.13
CA CYS A 979 -4.73 35.11 -5.32
C CYS A 979 -5.51 34.64 -6.56
N ALA A 980 -4.86 33.93 -7.49
CA ALA A 980 -5.57 33.27 -8.58
C ALA A 980 -6.30 32.01 -8.06
N PRO A 981 -7.43 31.61 -8.66
CA PRO A 981 -8.09 30.36 -8.31
C PRO A 981 -7.35 29.16 -8.92
N GLY A 982 -7.47 28.00 -8.29
CA GLY A 982 -6.90 26.74 -8.79
C GLY A 982 -5.96 26.05 -7.81
N VAL A 983 -5.17 25.11 -8.33
CA VAL A 983 -4.13 24.42 -7.59
C VAL A 983 -2.79 25.09 -7.88
N ARG A 984 -2.06 25.45 -6.84
CA ARG A 984 -0.74 26.07 -6.92
C ARG A 984 0.27 25.33 -6.07
N VAL A 985 1.54 25.46 -6.43
CA VAL A 985 2.66 24.84 -5.72
C VAL A 985 3.51 25.91 -5.06
N LEU A 986 3.89 25.67 -3.81
CA LEU A 986 4.92 26.42 -3.12
C LEU A 986 6.09 25.47 -2.86
N SER A 987 7.09 25.51 -3.75
CA SER A 987 8.30 24.71 -3.63
C SER A 987 9.27 25.35 -2.64
N ILE A 988 9.71 24.59 -1.64
CA ILE A 988 10.63 25.04 -0.59
C ILE A 988 11.85 24.12 -0.61
N ARG A 989 13.06 24.67 -0.58
CA ARG A 989 14.27 23.84 -0.50
C ARG A 989 14.53 23.44 0.96
N HIS A 990 14.39 22.16 1.27
CA HIS A 990 14.81 21.56 2.54
C HIS A 990 15.28 20.11 2.34
N GLN A 991 16.01 19.56 3.32
CA GLN A 991 16.60 18.22 3.32
C GLN A 991 16.51 17.64 4.74
N GLY A 992 16.37 16.31 4.88
CA GLY A 992 16.41 15.62 6.18
C GLY A 992 15.10 15.56 6.96
N ASN A 993 14.05 16.27 6.52
CA ASN A 993 12.74 16.28 7.16
C ASN A 993 11.89 15.05 6.79
N SER A 994 11.34 14.36 7.79
CA SER A 994 10.59 13.12 7.59
C SER A 994 9.10 13.25 7.92
N ILE A 995 8.76 13.56 9.18
CA ILE A 995 7.38 13.64 9.67
C ILE A 995 6.96 15.04 10.13
N GLU A 996 7.90 15.98 10.13
CA GLU A 996 7.69 17.41 10.38
C GLU A 996 8.71 18.22 9.58
N SER A 997 8.34 19.42 9.15
CA SER A 997 9.15 20.37 8.39
C SER A 997 8.86 21.78 8.87
N ARG A 998 9.87 22.40 9.49
CA ARG A 998 9.78 23.78 10.01
C ARG A 998 9.75 24.78 8.87
N GLU A 999 10.48 24.51 7.81
CA GLU A 999 10.59 25.32 6.60
C GLU A 999 9.24 25.42 5.89
N GLU A 1000 8.55 24.29 5.71
CA GLU A 1000 7.18 24.32 5.15
C GLU A 1000 6.22 25.05 6.09
N ALA A 1001 6.35 24.86 7.40
CA ALA A 1001 5.48 25.52 8.37
C ALA A 1001 5.63 27.05 8.35
N GLU A 1002 6.86 27.55 8.27
CA GLU A 1002 7.17 28.97 8.12
C GLU A 1002 6.60 29.54 6.83
N ALA A 1003 6.85 28.86 5.71
CA ALA A 1003 6.34 29.30 4.40
C ALA A 1003 4.81 29.36 4.36
N ILE A 1004 4.12 28.40 5.00
CA ILE A 1004 2.66 28.40 5.12
C ILE A 1004 2.18 29.58 5.97
N VAL A 1005 2.80 29.83 7.12
CA VAL A 1005 2.43 30.94 8.01
C VAL A 1005 2.58 32.29 7.30
N ASP A 1006 3.69 32.50 6.60
CA ASP A 1006 3.95 33.73 5.85
C ASP A 1006 2.91 33.96 4.74
N GLU A 1007 2.59 32.90 3.99
CA GLU A 1007 1.63 32.97 2.90
C GLU A 1007 0.18 33.15 3.41
N ILE A 1008 -0.17 32.56 4.56
CA ILE A 1008 -1.44 32.85 5.24
C ILE A 1008 -1.49 34.32 5.65
N GLY A 1009 -0.42 34.83 6.29
CA GLY A 1009 -0.32 36.22 6.71
C GLY A 1009 -0.51 37.21 5.55
N ARG A 1010 -0.01 36.87 4.36
CA ARG A 1010 -0.20 37.67 3.13
C ARG A 1010 -1.65 37.71 2.63
N LEU A 1011 -2.40 36.62 2.80
CA LEU A 1011 -3.77 36.49 2.30
C LEU A 1011 -4.83 37.02 3.26
N LEU A 1012 -4.55 37.01 4.56
CA LEU A 1012 -5.51 37.49 5.56
C LEU A 1012 -5.81 38.98 5.38
N GLY A 1013 -7.09 39.33 5.52
CA GLY A 1013 -7.56 40.69 5.30
C GLY A 1013 -7.85 41.06 3.84
N SER A 1014 -7.39 40.26 2.86
CA SER A 1014 -7.78 40.43 1.45
C SER A 1014 -9.28 40.25 1.26
N SER A 1015 -9.87 40.93 0.27
CA SER A 1015 -11.28 40.82 -0.04
C SER A 1015 -11.61 39.43 -0.60
N TRP A 1016 -12.40 38.66 0.15
CA TRP A 1016 -13.03 37.42 -0.29
C TRP A 1016 -14.48 37.71 -0.68
N SER A 1017 -14.85 37.39 -1.92
CA SER A 1017 -16.22 37.48 -2.41
C SER A 1017 -16.74 36.11 -2.76
N ASP A 1018 -17.94 35.80 -2.29
CA ASP A 1018 -18.70 34.60 -2.64
C ASP A 1018 -20.17 34.93 -2.93
N GLU A 1019 -20.99 33.90 -3.13
CA GLU A 1019 -22.43 33.98 -3.34
C GLU A 1019 -23.23 34.68 -2.21
N HIS A 1020 -22.62 34.98 -1.06
CA HIS A 1020 -23.23 35.72 0.05
C HIS A 1020 -22.71 37.15 0.20
N GLY A 1021 -21.76 37.58 -0.63
CA GLY A 1021 -21.21 38.93 -0.66
C GLY A 1021 -19.70 38.98 -0.43
N SER A 1022 -19.17 40.20 -0.25
CA SER A 1022 -17.74 40.44 -0.05
C SER A 1022 -17.42 40.74 1.41
N ARG A 1023 -16.37 40.12 1.93
CA ARG A 1023 -15.83 40.35 3.28
C ARG A 1023 -14.32 40.09 3.33
N PRO A 1024 -13.59 40.61 4.32
CA PRO A 1024 -12.19 40.23 4.52
C PRO A 1024 -12.05 38.72 4.79
N LEU A 1025 -11.03 38.10 4.21
CA LEU A 1025 -10.63 36.72 4.50
C LEU A 1025 -10.11 36.64 5.94
N ALA A 1026 -10.66 35.73 6.74
CA ALA A 1026 -10.32 35.55 8.15
C ALA A 1026 -9.65 34.20 8.39
N ALA A 1027 -8.96 34.04 9.53
CA ALA A 1027 -8.26 32.80 9.89
C ALA A 1027 -9.12 31.52 9.79
N PRO A 1028 -10.42 31.49 10.19
CA PRO A 1028 -11.26 30.30 10.03
C PRO A 1028 -11.54 29.88 8.57
N ASP A 1029 -11.33 30.80 7.61
CA ASP A 1029 -11.47 30.56 6.17
C ASP A 1029 -10.26 29.85 5.56
N VAL A 1030 -9.24 29.58 6.38
CA VAL A 1030 -8.04 28.86 5.98
C VAL A 1030 -8.05 27.48 6.65
N LEU A 1031 -7.71 26.47 5.86
CA LEU A 1031 -7.49 25.10 6.31
C LEU A 1031 -6.08 24.67 5.94
N VAL A 1032 -5.33 24.12 6.91
CA VAL A 1032 -4.02 23.51 6.68
C VAL A 1032 -4.14 22.00 6.91
N LEU A 1033 -3.77 21.24 5.89
CA LEU A 1033 -3.74 19.79 5.88
C LEU A 1033 -2.28 19.31 5.89
N ALA A 1034 -2.01 18.30 6.70
CA ALA A 1034 -0.71 17.63 6.72
C ALA A 1034 -0.87 16.11 6.87
N PRO A 1035 0.03 15.29 6.30
CA PRO A 1035 -0.05 13.83 6.36
C PRO A 1035 0.28 13.25 7.75
N TYR A 1036 0.98 13.99 8.61
CA TYR A 1036 1.49 13.53 9.89
C TYR A 1036 1.00 14.40 11.06
N ASN A 1037 0.67 13.75 12.18
CA ASN A 1037 0.26 14.46 13.40
C ASN A 1037 1.38 15.35 13.98
N ALA A 1038 2.66 14.98 13.81
CA ALA A 1038 3.81 15.80 14.22
C ALA A 1038 3.79 17.15 13.47
N GLN A 1039 3.66 17.13 12.14
CA GLN A 1039 3.49 18.37 11.36
C GLN A 1039 2.24 19.16 11.75
N VAL A 1040 1.13 18.49 12.08
CA VAL A 1040 -0.08 19.17 12.58
C VAL A 1040 0.20 19.91 13.89
N ALA A 1041 0.92 19.28 14.82
CA ALA A 1041 1.30 19.89 16.10
C ALA A 1041 2.24 21.08 15.88
N LEU A 1042 3.30 20.91 15.08
CA LEU A 1042 4.22 21.98 14.71
C LEU A 1042 3.48 23.16 14.07
N MET A 1043 2.58 22.90 13.14
CA MET A 1043 1.79 23.93 12.48
C MET A 1043 0.92 24.72 13.46
N ARG A 1044 0.25 24.03 14.39
CA ARG A 1044 -0.54 24.69 15.44
C ARG A 1044 0.33 25.55 16.35
N GLU A 1045 1.49 25.06 16.76
CA GLU A 1045 2.46 25.82 17.55
C GLU A 1045 2.90 27.09 16.82
N ARG A 1046 3.28 26.97 15.54
CA ARG A 1046 3.74 28.12 14.74
C ARG A 1046 2.63 29.14 14.52
N LEU A 1047 1.41 28.71 14.18
CA LEU A 1047 0.26 29.60 14.03
C LEU A 1047 -0.09 30.31 15.35
N ALA A 1048 -0.06 29.60 16.48
CA ALA A 1048 -0.28 30.17 17.80
C ALA A 1048 0.77 31.24 18.15
N SER A 1049 2.04 30.99 17.81
CA SER A 1049 3.15 31.92 18.07
C SER A 1049 2.99 33.29 17.38
N VAL A 1050 2.19 33.35 16.31
CA VAL A 1050 1.88 34.59 15.56
C VAL A 1050 0.42 35.05 15.73
N GLY A 1051 -0.34 34.45 16.65
CA GLY A 1051 -1.72 34.83 16.96
C GLY A 1051 -2.77 34.39 15.92
N LEU A 1052 -2.52 33.29 15.21
CA LEU A 1052 -3.40 32.72 14.17
C LEU A 1052 -4.03 31.39 14.60
N ASP A 1053 -4.32 31.20 15.89
CA ASP A 1053 -4.86 29.97 16.49
C ASP A 1053 -6.21 29.52 15.88
N ALA A 1054 -6.94 30.44 15.25
CA ALA A 1054 -8.24 30.20 14.64
C ALA A 1054 -8.15 29.51 13.26
N VAL A 1055 -6.96 29.38 12.67
CA VAL A 1055 -6.75 28.60 11.45
C VAL A 1055 -6.98 27.12 11.76
N ARG A 1056 -7.76 26.44 10.90
CA ARG A 1056 -8.07 25.02 11.11
C ARG A 1056 -6.90 24.17 10.61
N VAL A 1057 -6.41 23.25 11.45
CA VAL A 1057 -5.27 22.38 11.12
C VAL A 1057 -5.55 20.92 11.49
N GLY A 1058 -5.23 19.99 10.59
CA GLY A 1058 -5.17 18.55 10.91
C GLY A 1058 -4.92 17.66 9.70
N THR A 1059 -5.13 16.35 9.88
CA THR A 1059 -4.89 15.36 8.82
C THR A 1059 -6.02 15.32 7.80
N VAL A 1060 -5.71 14.80 6.61
CA VAL A 1060 -6.69 14.66 5.51
C VAL A 1060 -7.89 13.82 5.96
N ASP A 1061 -7.64 12.73 6.69
CA ASP A 1061 -8.65 11.78 7.19
C ASP A 1061 -9.62 12.46 8.17
N LYS A 1062 -9.12 13.36 9.03
CA LYS A 1062 -9.94 14.07 10.04
C LYS A 1062 -10.86 15.15 9.44
N PHE A 1063 -10.50 15.69 8.27
CA PHE A 1063 -11.28 16.75 7.60
C PHE A 1063 -12.16 16.23 6.45
N GLN A 1064 -12.54 14.95 6.49
CA GLN A 1064 -13.54 14.44 5.56
C GLN A 1064 -14.88 15.16 5.76
N GLY A 1065 -15.34 15.87 4.73
CA GLY A 1065 -16.52 16.74 4.76
C GLY A 1065 -16.23 18.23 4.96
N GLY A 1066 -15.04 18.60 5.47
CA GLY A 1066 -14.63 20.00 5.64
C GLY A 1066 -14.48 20.75 4.31
N GLN A 1067 -14.54 22.08 4.36
CA GLN A 1067 -14.23 22.96 3.23
C GLN A 1067 -13.76 24.34 3.71
N ALA A 1068 -13.00 25.05 2.88
CA ALA A 1068 -12.48 26.39 3.15
C ALA A 1068 -12.23 27.15 1.82
N PRO A 1069 -12.35 28.49 1.81
CA PRO A 1069 -11.89 29.31 0.67
C PRO A 1069 -10.47 28.96 0.20
N VAL A 1070 -9.51 28.87 1.14
CA VAL A 1070 -8.11 28.55 0.85
C VAL A 1070 -7.65 27.35 1.68
N VAL A 1071 -7.00 26.39 1.02
CA VAL A 1071 -6.44 25.19 1.64
C VAL A 1071 -4.96 25.09 1.38
N PHE A 1072 -4.15 24.91 2.43
CA PHE A 1072 -2.74 24.57 2.33
C PHE A 1072 -2.55 23.08 2.62
N ILE A 1073 -1.68 22.43 1.85
CA ILE A 1073 -1.37 21.00 1.95
C ILE A 1073 0.15 20.89 2.09
N SER A 1074 0.63 20.65 3.31
CA SER A 1074 2.05 20.39 3.58
C SER A 1074 2.38 18.95 3.20
N MET A 1075 3.39 18.74 2.35
CA MET A 1075 3.87 17.41 2.00
C MET A 1075 4.91 16.88 3.00
N THR A 1076 5.48 17.78 3.81
CA THR A 1076 6.31 17.52 5.00
C THR A 1076 7.67 16.90 4.73
N ALA A 1077 7.72 15.74 4.06
CA ALA A 1077 8.96 15.02 3.82
C ALA A 1077 9.83 15.71 2.76
N SER A 1078 11.15 15.70 2.92
CA SER A 1078 12.03 16.34 1.93
C SER A 1078 12.27 15.47 0.70
N SER A 1079 12.36 14.16 0.86
CA SER A 1079 12.68 13.22 -0.22
C SER A 1079 11.97 11.89 -0.06
N VAL A 1080 11.99 11.05 -1.11
CA VAL A 1080 11.40 9.70 -1.11
C VAL A 1080 11.97 8.81 0.01
N ASP A 1081 13.26 8.96 0.33
CA ASP A 1081 13.98 8.16 1.31
C ASP A 1081 13.60 8.52 2.76
N GLU A 1082 12.97 9.68 2.95
CA GLU A 1082 12.58 10.21 4.25
C GLU A 1082 11.10 9.95 4.57
N VAL A 1083 10.36 9.25 3.71
CA VAL A 1083 8.93 8.96 3.90
C VAL A 1083 8.73 7.63 4.65
N PRO A 1084 8.38 7.61 5.96
CA PRO A 1084 8.37 6.38 6.75
C PRO A 1084 7.31 5.37 6.33
N ARG A 1085 6.22 5.85 5.69
CA ARG A 1085 5.10 5.02 5.21
C ARG A 1085 5.21 4.70 3.72
N GLY A 1086 6.36 4.99 3.11
CA GLY A 1086 6.56 4.92 1.66
C GLY A 1086 5.89 6.09 0.93
N ILE A 1087 6.44 6.44 -0.22
CA ILE A 1087 5.99 7.61 -1.00
C ILE A 1087 4.56 7.48 -1.53
N SER A 1088 4.08 6.25 -1.76
CA SER A 1088 2.70 5.96 -2.16
C SER A 1088 1.67 6.43 -1.14
N PHE A 1089 2.04 6.53 0.15
CA PHE A 1089 1.18 7.13 1.16
C PHE A 1089 0.94 8.63 0.93
N LEU A 1090 1.98 9.38 0.54
CA LEU A 1090 1.90 10.83 0.28
C LEU A 1090 1.29 11.15 -1.08
N LEU A 1091 1.67 10.39 -2.11
CA LEU A 1091 1.22 10.60 -3.49
C LEU A 1091 -0.07 9.85 -3.83
N ASN A 1092 -0.71 9.24 -2.83
CA ASN A 1092 -1.96 8.53 -3.02
C ASN A 1092 -3.01 9.45 -3.67
N ARG A 1093 -3.47 9.07 -4.87
CA ARG A 1093 -4.43 9.84 -5.67
C ARG A 1093 -5.71 10.16 -4.89
N ASN A 1094 -6.27 9.20 -4.17
CA ASN A 1094 -7.51 9.37 -3.41
C ASN A 1094 -7.33 10.37 -2.26
N ARG A 1095 -6.19 10.34 -1.57
CA ARG A 1095 -5.83 11.29 -0.51
C ARG A 1095 -5.64 12.71 -1.07
N LEU A 1096 -4.97 12.84 -2.21
CA LEU A 1096 -4.79 14.12 -2.90
C LEU A 1096 -6.12 14.70 -3.40
N ASN A 1097 -6.98 13.86 -3.98
CA ASN A 1097 -8.35 14.22 -4.35
C ASN A 1097 -9.13 14.78 -3.16
N VAL A 1098 -9.09 14.07 -2.02
CA VAL A 1098 -9.74 14.53 -0.79
C VAL A 1098 -9.13 15.85 -0.31
N ALA A 1099 -7.81 16.01 -0.32
CA ALA A 1099 -7.14 17.22 0.18
C ALA A 1099 -7.44 18.45 -0.68
N VAL A 1100 -7.29 18.34 -2.01
CA VAL A 1100 -7.49 19.46 -2.95
C VAL A 1100 -8.96 19.86 -3.02
N SER A 1101 -9.89 18.88 -3.02
CA SER A 1101 -11.33 19.16 -3.09
C SER A 1101 -11.95 19.78 -1.83
N ARG A 1102 -11.14 20.05 -0.79
CA ARG A 1102 -11.54 20.90 0.34
C ARG A 1102 -11.52 22.39 -0.01
N ALA A 1103 -10.77 22.79 -1.04
CA ALA A 1103 -10.68 24.18 -1.45
C ALA A 1103 -11.92 24.61 -2.23
N GLN A 1104 -12.51 25.73 -1.84
CA GLN A 1104 -13.56 26.38 -2.61
C GLN A 1104 -12.99 27.26 -3.73
N TYR A 1105 -11.79 27.83 -3.53
CA TYR A 1105 -11.17 28.77 -4.47
C TYR A 1105 -9.71 28.45 -4.81
N ALA A 1106 -8.86 28.20 -3.81
CA ALA A 1106 -7.44 27.92 -4.03
C ALA A 1106 -6.91 26.80 -3.13
N ALA A 1107 -6.16 25.87 -3.72
CA ALA A 1107 -5.41 24.83 -3.01
C ALA A 1107 -3.91 25.07 -3.22
N VAL A 1108 -3.12 25.03 -2.15
CA VAL A 1108 -1.69 25.33 -2.14
C VAL A 1108 -0.95 24.09 -1.67
N ILE A 1109 -0.27 23.40 -2.57
CA ILE A 1109 0.58 22.26 -2.23
C ILE A 1109 1.96 22.81 -1.88
N VAL A 1110 2.38 22.63 -0.64
CA VAL A 1110 3.69 23.06 -0.13
C VAL A 1110 4.57 21.83 -0.02
N ARG A 1111 5.73 21.83 -0.70
CA ARG A 1111 6.58 20.64 -0.81
C ARG A 1111 8.05 20.98 -0.94
N SER A 1112 8.90 20.01 -0.62
CA SER A 1112 10.28 20.01 -1.07
C SER A 1112 10.41 19.88 -2.60
N GLU A 1113 11.42 20.55 -3.16
CA GLU A 1113 11.88 20.32 -4.53
C GLU A 1113 12.27 18.84 -4.73
N LEU A 1114 13.02 18.28 -3.77
CA LEU A 1114 13.58 16.92 -3.81
C LEU A 1114 12.53 15.81 -3.68
N LEU A 1115 11.31 16.13 -3.24
CA LEU A 1115 10.25 15.14 -3.01
C LEU A 1115 9.83 14.42 -4.31
N THR A 1116 9.95 15.11 -5.45
CA THR A 1116 9.59 14.57 -6.78
C THR A 1116 10.80 14.15 -7.62
N GLU A 1117 12.03 14.32 -7.11
CA GLU A 1117 13.28 14.08 -7.85
C GLU A 1117 13.75 12.62 -7.73
N TYR A 1118 12.86 11.69 -8.03
CA TYR A 1118 13.14 10.26 -8.00
C TYR A 1118 12.37 9.54 -9.11
N LEU A 1119 12.80 8.32 -9.41
CA LEU A 1119 12.05 7.42 -10.28
C LEU A 1119 11.50 6.25 -9.46
N PRO A 1120 10.18 6.01 -9.50
CA PRO A 1120 9.58 4.86 -8.84
C PRO A 1120 10.16 3.53 -9.35
N THR A 1121 10.16 2.51 -8.49
CA THR A 1121 10.61 1.16 -8.83
C THR A 1121 9.51 0.30 -9.46
N THR A 1122 8.25 0.71 -9.31
CA THR A 1122 7.07 -0.02 -9.80
C THR A 1122 6.24 0.82 -10.78
N PRO A 1123 5.55 0.19 -11.75
CA PRO A 1123 4.59 0.86 -12.64
C PRO A 1123 3.53 1.69 -11.92
N ALA A 1124 2.94 1.15 -10.84
CA ALA A 1124 1.93 1.84 -10.06
C ALA A 1124 2.48 3.13 -9.43
N GLY A 1125 3.69 3.08 -8.86
CA GLY A 1125 4.33 4.27 -8.30
C GLY A 1125 4.63 5.35 -9.35
N LEU A 1126 4.90 4.95 -10.60
CA LEU A 1126 5.08 5.89 -11.72
C LEU A 1126 3.78 6.65 -12.03
N LEU A 1127 2.65 5.95 -12.04
CA LEU A 1127 1.33 6.55 -12.27
C LEU A 1127 0.93 7.50 -11.13
N GLU A 1128 1.24 7.14 -9.88
CA GLU A 1128 1.01 8.01 -8.71
C GLU A 1128 1.84 9.30 -8.80
N LEU A 1129 3.14 9.18 -9.10
CA LEU A 1129 4.02 10.34 -9.28
C LEU A 1129 3.57 11.21 -10.45
N GLY A 1130 3.19 10.60 -11.58
CA GLY A 1130 2.73 11.34 -12.74
C GLY A 1130 1.39 12.05 -12.52
N GLY A 1131 0.45 11.42 -11.83
CA GLY A 1131 -0.77 12.08 -11.39
C GLY A 1131 -0.52 13.27 -10.48
N PHE A 1132 0.44 13.16 -9.55
CA PHE A 1132 0.86 14.28 -8.69
C PHE A 1132 1.55 15.40 -9.48
N LEU A 1133 2.44 15.07 -10.41
CA LEU A 1133 3.11 16.05 -11.27
C LEU A 1133 2.14 16.75 -12.22
N ALA A 1134 1.14 16.04 -12.78
CA ALA A 1134 0.07 16.65 -13.57
C ALA A 1134 -0.74 17.67 -12.75
N LEU A 1135 -1.10 17.29 -11.52
CA LEU A 1135 -1.84 18.14 -10.58
C LEU A 1135 -1.07 19.42 -10.20
N THR A 1136 0.26 19.34 -10.15
CA THR A 1136 1.15 20.41 -9.69
C THR A 1136 1.74 21.25 -10.83
N GLY A 1137 1.82 20.72 -12.05
CA GLY A 1137 2.41 21.40 -13.21
C GLY A 1137 1.53 22.49 -13.85
N SER A 1138 0.24 22.56 -13.52
CA SER A 1138 -0.68 23.58 -14.07
C SER A 1138 -0.45 25.01 -13.51
N GLY A 1139 0.44 25.16 -12.52
CA GLY A 1139 0.62 26.39 -11.74
C GLY A 1139 1.90 27.19 -12.01
N GLU A 1140 2.74 26.78 -12.95
CA GLU A 1140 3.98 27.51 -13.31
C GLU A 1140 3.81 28.51 -14.48
N ALA A 1141 2.57 28.75 -14.93
CA ALA A 1141 2.26 29.70 -16.01
C ALA A 1141 2.04 31.14 -15.53
#